data_AF-A0A1H6TJ91-F1
#
_entry.id   AF-A0A1H6TJ91-F1
#
_cell.length_a   1.000
_cell.length_b   1.000
_cell.length_c   1.000
_cell.angle_alpha   90.00
_cell.angle_beta   90.00
_cell.angle_gamma   90.00
#
_symmetry.space_group_name_H-M   'P 1'
#
loop_
_entity.id
_entity.type
_entity.pdbx_description
1 polymer ?
#
loop_
_entity_poly.entity_id
_entity_poly.type
_entity_poly.pdbx_seq_one_letter_code
_entity_poly.pdbx_strand_id
1 'polypeptide(L)'
;MQKGKKAIWLGLAALLVIAGIAAINAASRETPEVHADASVVSGDLWRAAFTADLAQDAADSGALKLTDEDGNSADAEMKLTGRQLEVGGLVPGRYILHVSGKAFGKMSQSGEEKIPFTVREDIAPVGSLEELEEHFQKIAARQEREMELYRESNPGEETATTEDSAAGPAGGAGHSMTNNQVSGVDEGDIVKTDGDYLYSTADGMPVKVYDIRKGGKPEHIATLQGEEGLQPIELYLSGDILAVIGNRFQYDPEYRKAGGPADIMPTGSSAVTLRLYDVSNPAEPRLVREAGNEGWHVSSRLNGNILYLITSMTPFYRGMENEGDIRPYRYDSANKDSDGPMDTDLITILPGPAGDSYTIITAIDLDGGPDASIESEGFIGSGGGVYMSTENLYLASSEHQAQLFQEDGLKATGSKTKIFKYALDGTNVTFAASGEVPGTPLNQFSMDEHEGHFRIAVTNGNMWDERSPSESAVYVLDPELNETGSVTGLAKGERIYSARFMGDRAYVVTFRETDPLFAIDLSDPAAPAVLGELKIPGFSNYLHPLGDRHLIGFGQEIVSVKGDGPEPRLLNAGMKISLFDVSDMTSPKEIAVEIIGGRGTESELQYDHKALFEHRELGLYGFPVYLYEGSAASEEVRYEGSGAMIYEITPENGIRLKANLVSDKGVAQGYPVYEERILRILYSGNTAFTVSPEGVTAYSLDDFSRLGSSED
;
A
#
# COMPACT_ATOMS: atom_id res chain seq x y z
N MET A 1 3.02 19.15 -57.04
CA MET A 1 4.01 18.16 -56.60
C MET A 1 4.40 18.44 -55.14
N GLN A 2 3.68 17.90 -54.16
CA GLN A 2 4.07 17.79 -52.73
C GLN A 2 2.83 17.30 -51.93
N LYS A 3 2.44 16.03 -52.09
CA LYS A 3 1.46 15.36 -51.22
C LYS A 3 1.71 13.83 -51.12
N GLY A 4 2.93 13.38 -51.42
CA GLY A 4 3.23 11.95 -51.57
C GLY A 4 4.38 11.41 -50.71
N LYS A 5 4.75 12.06 -49.61
CA LYS A 5 5.87 11.59 -48.75
C LYS A 5 5.55 11.37 -47.27
N LYS A 6 4.36 11.74 -46.77
CA LYS A 6 3.97 11.52 -45.36
C LYS A 6 3.26 10.18 -45.10
N ALA A 7 2.73 9.51 -46.12
CA ALA A 7 1.97 8.26 -45.97
C ALA A 7 2.82 6.98 -46.08
N ILE A 8 4.12 7.09 -46.41
CA ILE A 8 5.03 5.94 -46.53
C ILE A 8 5.85 5.72 -45.24
N TRP A 9 5.88 6.72 -44.33
CA TRP A 9 6.62 6.65 -43.08
C TRP A 9 5.87 5.92 -41.94
N LEU A 10 4.54 6.02 -41.90
CA LEU A 10 3.72 5.33 -40.88
C LEU A 10 3.52 3.83 -41.17
N GLY A 11 3.55 3.41 -42.43
CA GLY A 11 3.36 2.01 -42.81
C GLY A 11 4.63 1.14 -42.83
N LEU A 12 5.83 1.74 -42.86
CA LEU A 12 7.09 0.99 -42.88
C LEU A 12 7.68 0.73 -41.48
N ALA A 13 7.35 1.56 -40.49
CA ALA A 13 7.83 1.41 -39.11
C ALA A 13 7.18 0.22 -38.39
N ALA A 14 5.86 0.06 -38.52
CA ALA A 14 5.13 -1.10 -37.97
C ALA A 14 5.59 -2.44 -38.59
N LEU A 15 5.99 -2.42 -39.87
CA LEU A 15 6.47 -3.62 -40.59
C LEU A 15 7.91 -4.01 -40.23
N LEU A 16 8.75 -3.08 -39.75
CA LEU A 16 10.13 -3.38 -39.34
C LEU A 16 10.23 -3.92 -37.91
N VAL A 17 9.28 -3.57 -37.03
CA VAL A 17 9.14 -4.18 -35.70
C VAL A 17 8.61 -5.62 -35.82
N ILE A 18 7.61 -5.85 -36.68
CA ILE A 18 7.07 -7.21 -36.91
C ILE A 18 8.06 -8.11 -37.68
N ALA A 19 8.83 -7.57 -38.65
CA ALA A 19 9.80 -8.36 -39.41
C ALA A 19 11.10 -8.66 -38.64
N GLY A 20 11.46 -7.85 -37.64
CA GLY A 20 12.56 -8.15 -36.73
C GLY A 20 12.25 -9.31 -35.78
N ILE A 21 10.98 -9.49 -35.41
CA ILE A 21 10.52 -10.51 -34.45
C ILE A 21 10.36 -11.89 -35.12
N ALA A 22 9.96 -11.95 -36.39
CA ALA A 22 9.77 -13.22 -37.10
C ALA A 22 11.08 -13.94 -37.51
N ALA A 23 12.24 -13.26 -37.49
CA ALA A 23 13.54 -13.86 -37.81
C ALA A 23 14.25 -14.51 -36.59
N ILE A 24 13.63 -14.46 -35.41
CA ILE A 24 14.21 -14.91 -34.12
C ILE A 24 13.94 -16.41 -33.86
N ASN A 25 13.29 -17.14 -34.77
CA ASN A 25 12.92 -18.55 -34.54
C ASN A 25 14.00 -19.59 -34.87
N ALA A 26 15.28 -19.23 -35.00
CA ALA A 26 16.34 -20.22 -35.24
C ALA A 26 17.76 -19.74 -34.87
N ALA A 27 18.01 -19.43 -33.60
CA ALA A 27 19.36 -19.43 -33.07
C ALA A 27 19.36 -19.81 -31.58
N SER A 28 20.04 -20.91 -31.30
CA SER A 28 20.21 -21.55 -30.00
C SER A 28 20.83 -20.64 -28.93
N ARG A 29 20.29 -20.73 -27.71
CA ARG A 29 20.92 -20.76 -26.37
C ARG A 29 22.22 -19.96 -26.15
N GLU A 30 22.21 -19.22 -25.03
CA GLU A 30 23.30 -18.50 -24.36
C GLU A 30 23.53 -17.03 -24.81
N THR A 31 22.63 -16.11 -24.43
CA THR A 31 22.95 -14.67 -24.28
C THR A 31 22.56 -14.25 -22.86
N PRO A 32 23.41 -13.54 -22.11
CA PRO A 32 23.04 -13.05 -20.78
C PRO A 32 21.90 -12.05 -20.88
N GLU A 33 20.81 -12.32 -20.17
CA GLU A 33 19.62 -11.47 -20.14
C GLU A 33 19.88 -10.13 -19.48
N VAL A 34 19.06 -9.14 -19.89
CA VAL A 34 19.15 -7.76 -19.42
C VAL A 34 17.80 -7.26 -18.93
N HIS A 35 17.76 -6.79 -17.68
CA HIS A 35 16.67 -6.03 -17.10
C HIS A 35 17.03 -4.55 -17.13
N ALA A 36 16.25 -3.74 -17.84
CA ALA A 36 16.53 -2.31 -17.96
C ALA A 36 15.25 -1.47 -17.89
N ASP A 37 15.40 -0.21 -17.49
CA ASP A 37 14.31 0.76 -17.50
C ASP A 37 13.82 0.99 -18.93
N ALA A 38 12.49 1.01 -19.14
CA ALA A 38 11.94 1.32 -20.46
C ALA A 38 12.04 2.82 -20.79
N SER A 39 12.02 3.65 -19.74
CA SER A 39 12.19 5.10 -19.85
C SER A 39 12.74 5.73 -18.57
N VAL A 40 13.46 6.84 -18.73
CA VAL A 40 13.92 7.72 -17.64
C VAL A 40 13.66 9.19 -18.00
N VAL A 41 13.70 10.08 -17.00
CA VAL A 41 13.63 11.54 -17.24
C VAL A 41 15.04 12.06 -17.53
N SER A 42 15.15 13.09 -18.36
CA SER A 42 16.42 13.74 -18.65
C SER A 42 17.05 14.28 -17.37
N GLY A 43 18.32 13.93 -17.14
CA GLY A 43 19.02 14.21 -15.89
C GLY A 43 19.17 12.98 -14.98
N ASP A 44 18.27 11.99 -15.10
CA ASP A 44 18.36 10.74 -14.36
C ASP A 44 19.35 9.76 -15.00
N LEU A 45 19.82 8.81 -14.19
CA LEU A 45 20.61 7.68 -14.67
C LEU A 45 19.69 6.58 -15.21
N TRP A 46 19.87 6.21 -16.48
CA TRP A 46 19.28 5.00 -17.04
C TRP A 46 20.06 3.77 -16.57
N ARG A 47 19.37 2.72 -16.11
CA ARG A 47 20.02 1.52 -15.58
C ARG A 47 19.65 0.27 -16.37
N ALA A 48 20.64 -0.60 -16.50
CA ALA A 48 20.50 -1.97 -16.98
C ALA A 48 21.27 -2.94 -16.08
N ALA A 49 20.61 -4.01 -15.67
CA ALA A 49 21.17 -5.13 -14.91
C ALA A 49 21.21 -6.38 -15.78
N PHE A 50 22.32 -7.12 -15.71
CA PHE A 50 22.61 -8.26 -16.57
C PHE A 50 22.70 -9.54 -15.74
N THR A 51 22.37 -10.70 -16.32
CA THR A 51 22.53 -11.98 -15.60
C THR A 51 23.98 -12.44 -15.48
N ALA A 52 24.90 -11.86 -16.27
CA ALA A 52 26.33 -12.13 -16.23
C ALA A 52 27.16 -10.86 -15.97
N ASP A 53 28.38 -11.05 -15.44
CA ASP A 53 29.33 -9.96 -15.19
C ASP A 53 29.78 -9.31 -16.50
N LEU A 54 29.72 -7.99 -16.53
CA LEU A 54 30.24 -7.18 -17.64
C LEU A 54 31.76 -7.07 -17.53
N ALA A 55 32.44 -7.14 -18.66
CA ALA A 55 33.85 -6.83 -18.76
C ALA A 55 34.08 -5.35 -18.40
N GLN A 56 35.12 -5.06 -17.62
CA GLN A 56 35.40 -3.69 -17.18
C GLN A 56 35.66 -2.72 -18.34
N ASP A 57 36.11 -3.24 -19.49
CA ASP A 57 36.36 -2.50 -20.73
C ASP A 57 35.20 -2.60 -21.73
N ALA A 58 34.02 -3.09 -21.35
CA ALA A 58 32.91 -3.32 -22.28
C ALA A 58 32.42 -2.04 -22.98
N ALA A 59 32.39 -0.90 -22.27
CA ALA A 59 32.07 0.40 -22.87
C ALA A 59 33.19 0.89 -23.82
N ASP A 60 34.44 0.87 -23.35
CA ASP A 60 35.61 1.37 -24.11
C ASP A 60 35.94 0.53 -25.35
N SER A 61 35.68 -0.78 -25.29
CA SER A 61 35.92 -1.72 -26.38
C SER A 61 34.87 -1.66 -27.49
N GLY A 62 33.79 -0.89 -27.28
CA GLY A 62 32.62 -0.84 -28.17
C GLY A 62 31.76 -2.11 -28.10
N ALA A 63 31.93 -2.93 -27.06
CA ALA A 63 31.08 -4.09 -26.81
C ALA A 63 29.69 -3.69 -26.27
N LEU A 64 29.61 -2.52 -25.62
CA LEU A 64 28.39 -1.77 -25.35
C LEU A 64 28.41 -0.51 -26.21
N LYS A 65 27.39 -0.34 -27.05
CA LYS A 65 27.26 0.85 -27.91
C LYS A 65 25.89 1.46 -27.73
N LEU A 66 25.83 2.76 -27.57
CA LEU A 66 24.57 3.49 -27.50
C LEU A 66 24.35 4.27 -28.80
N THR A 67 23.16 4.12 -29.40
CA THR A 67 22.74 4.92 -30.55
C THR A 67 21.41 5.61 -30.31
N ASP A 68 21.18 6.71 -31.00
CA ASP A 68 19.83 7.26 -31.16
C ASP A 68 18.97 6.40 -32.12
N GLU A 69 17.72 6.79 -32.32
CA GLU A 69 16.79 6.11 -33.24
C GLU A 69 17.21 6.14 -34.71
N ASP A 70 18.03 7.13 -35.10
CA ASP A 70 18.60 7.28 -36.44
C ASP A 70 19.88 6.44 -36.62
N GLY A 71 20.36 5.78 -35.56
CA GLY A 71 21.55 4.95 -35.56
C GLY A 71 22.87 5.72 -35.39
N ASN A 72 22.83 7.02 -35.07
CA ASN A 72 24.00 7.80 -34.72
C ASN A 72 24.47 7.46 -33.30
N SER A 73 25.78 7.56 -33.04
CA SER A 73 26.31 7.34 -31.69
C SER A 73 25.80 8.42 -30.74
N ALA A 74 25.27 8.00 -29.59
CA ALA A 74 24.87 8.92 -28.53
C ALA A 74 26.09 9.26 -27.65
N ASP A 75 26.21 10.52 -27.23
CA ASP A 75 27.18 10.94 -26.23
C ASP A 75 26.56 10.68 -24.84
N ALA A 76 27.20 9.82 -24.05
CA ALA A 76 26.65 9.35 -22.78
C ALA A 76 27.77 8.91 -21.82
N GLU A 77 27.54 9.12 -20.54
CA GLU A 77 28.45 8.65 -19.48
C GLU A 77 28.04 7.24 -19.06
N MET A 78 28.85 6.24 -19.40
CA MET A 78 28.60 4.85 -19.02
C MET A 78 29.46 4.44 -17.81
N LYS A 79 28.82 3.93 -16.77
CA LYS A 79 29.49 3.40 -15.57
C LYS A 79 29.11 1.94 -15.34
N LEU A 80 30.13 1.10 -15.21
CA LEU A 80 30.00 -0.35 -15.05
C LEU A 80 30.29 -0.77 -13.61
N THR A 81 29.37 -1.50 -12.98
CA THR A 81 29.55 -2.06 -11.63
C THR A 81 29.12 -3.52 -11.61
N GLY A 82 30.07 -4.43 -11.84
CA GLY A 82 29.81 -5.88 -11.88
C GLY A 82 28.86 -6.25 -13.01
N ARG A 83 27.59 -6.46 -12.67
CA ARG A 83 26.50 -6.80 -13.60
C ARG A 83 25.60 -5.64 -13.96
N GLN A 84 25.96 -4.42 -13.57
CA GLN A 84 25.14 -3.24 -13.80
C GLN A 84 25.84 -2.25 -14.73
N LEU A 85 25.04 -1.62 -15.57
CA LEU A 85 25.37 -0.48 -16.38
C LEU A 85 24.48 0.69 -15.95
N GLU A 86 25.09 1.82 -15.61
CA GLU A 86 24.41 3.10 -15.44
C GLU A 86 24.82 4.01 -16.60
N VAL A 87 23.85 4.67 -17.22
CA VAL A 87 24.05 5.59 -18.35
C VAL A 87 23.46 6.95 -18.00
N GLY A 88 24.32 7.97 -17.95
CA GLY A 88 23.95 9.35 -17.66
C GLY A 88 24.26 10.31 -18.81
N GLY A 89 23.85 11.57 -18.64
CA GLY A 89 24.19 12.66 -19.57
C GLY A 89 23.39 12.68 -20.87
N LEU A 90 22.31 11.89 -20.94
CA LEU A 90 21.46 11.83 -22.13
C LEU A 90 20.47 12.99 -22.20
N VAL A 91 20.34 13.54 -23.41
CA VAL A 91 19.28 14.51 -23.74
C VAL A 91 17.98 13.76 -24.06
N PRO A 92 16.82 14.45 -24.08
CA PRO A 92 15.56 13.83 -24.46
C PRO A 92 15.62 13.20 -25.86
N GLY A 93 15.17 11.96 -25.97
CA GLY A 93 15.25 11.18 -27.21
C GLY A 93 15.03 9.68 -27.03
N ARG A 94 14.92 8.97 -28.15
CA ARG A 94 14.84 7.51 -28.20
C ARG A 94 16.23 6.93 -28.45
N TYR A 95 16.60 5.93 -27.67
CA TYR A 95 17.92 5.32 -27.70
C TYR A 95 17.84 3.79 -27.79
N ILE A 96 18.92 3.20 -28.29
CA ILE A 96 19.10 1.75 -28.36
C ILE A 96 20.48 1.43 -27.79
N LEU A 97 20.53 0.67 -26.70
CA LEU A 97 21.75 0.04 -26.24
C LEU A 97 21.96 -1.25 -27.05
N HIS A 98 23.09 -1.34 -27.72
CA HIS A 98 23.56 -2.53 -28.41
C HIS A 98 24.57 -3.24 -27.52
N VAL A 99 24.26 -4.49 -27.16
CA VAL A 99 25.06 -5.34 -26.28
C VAL A 99 25.61 -6.49 -27.11
N SER A 100 26.91 -6.47 -27.40
CA SER A 100 27.56 -7.61 -28.06
C SER A 100 27.94 -8.69 -27.05
N GLY A 101 28.02 -9.95 -27.46
CA GLY A 101 28.50 -11.05 -26.61
C GLY A 101 29.89 -10.83 -26.00
N LYS A 102 30.72 -9.94 -26.57
CA LYS A 102 32.03 -9.56 -26.00
C LYS A 102 31.91 -8.76 -24.70
N ALA A 103 30.73 -8.21 -24.41
CA ALA A 103 30.48 -7.45 -23.18
C ALA A 103 30.66 -8.31 -21.93
N PHE A 104 30.68 -9.64 -22.05
CA PHE A 104 30.82 -10.60 -20.94
C PHE A 104 32.17 -11.33 -20.93
N GLY A 105 33.20 -10.75 -21.56
CA GLY A 105 34.59 -11.24 -21.51
C GLY A 105 34.89 -12.37 -22.50
N LYS A 106 35.52 -13.47 -22.03
CA LYS A 106 36.08 -14.53 -22.91
C LYS A 106 35.05 -15.49 -23.50
N MET A 107 33.77 -15.35 -23.17
CA MET A 107 32.71 -16.10 -23.84
C MET A 107 32.50 -15.49 -25.24
N SER A 108 32.99 -16.20 -26.27
CA SER A 108 32.74 -15.85 -27.66
C SER A 108 31.30 -16.25 -28.03
N GLN A 109 30.33 -15.45 -27.61
CA GLN A 109 28.94 -15.64 -28.01
C GLN A 109 28.63 -14.80 -29.25
N SER A 110 27.98 -15.44 -30.23
CA SER A 110 27.55 -14.80 -31.47
C SER A 110 26.15 -14.21 -31.28
N GLY A 111 26.05 -12.90 -31.14
CA GLY A 111 24.78 -12.18 -31.03
C GLY A 111 24.99 -10.72 -30.61
N GLU A 112 24.09 -9.85 -31.06
CA GLU A 112 23.94 -8.46 -30.59
C GLU A 112 22.53 -8.32 -30.06
N GLU A 113 22.39 -8.02 -28.77
CA GLU A 113 21.11 -7.70 -28.14
C GLU A 113 20.86 -6.21 -28.23
N LYS A 114 19.61 -5.82 -28.49
CA LYS A 114 19.20 -4.42 -28.66
C LYS A 114 18.13 -4.08 -27.64
N ILE A 115 18.44 -3.09 -26.82
CA ILE A 115 17.59 -2.69 -25.69
C ILE A 115 17.15 -1.26 -25.96
N PRO A 116 15.93 -1.07 -26.48
CA PRO A 116 15.39 0.26 -26.71
C PRO A 116 14.94 0.88 -25.39
N PHE A 117 15.22 2.17 -25.20
CA PHE A 117 14.70 2.96 -24.09
C PHE A 117 14.46 4.42 -24.51
N THR A 118 13.72 5.16 -23.70
CA THR A 118 13.39 6.57 -23.97
C THR A 118 13.87 7.46 -22.83
N VAL A 119 14.53 8.56 -23.17
CA VAL A 119 14.81 9.67 -22.25
C VAL A 119 13.76 10.74 -22.51
N ARG A 120 12.90 11.00 -21.53
CA ARG A 120 11.82 12.00 -21.64
C ARG A 120 12.35 13.36 -21.19
N GLU A 121 11.84 14.44 -21.78
CA GLU A 121 12.16 15.80 -21.34
C GLU A 121 11.57 16.06 -19.95
N ASP A 122 10.33 15.61 -19.76
CA ASP A 122 9.56 15.72 -18.53
C ASP A 122 8.65 14.50 -18.33
N ILE A 123 7.97 14.48 -17.19
CA ILE A 123 6.90 13.54 -16.89
C ILE A 123 5.60 14.20 -17.36
N ALA A 124 5.18 13.83 -18.57
CA ALA A 124 3.99 14.37 -19.22
C ALA A 124 2.99 13.27 -19.61
N PRO A 125 1.70 13.64 -19.77
CA PRO A 125 0.67 12.73 -20.25
C PRO A 125 1.01 12.13 -21.62
N VAL A 126 0.42 10.97 -21.90
CA VAL A 126 0.62 10.23 -23.14
C VAL A 126 -0.06 10.96 -24.30
N GLY A 127 0.68 11.13 -25.41
CA GLY A 127 0.20 11.87 -26.57
C GLY A 127 -0.78 11.11 -27.47
N SER A 128 -0.82 9.78 -27.40
CA SER A 128 -1.69 8.94 -28.22
C SER A 128 -1.94 7.54 -27.63
N LEU A 129 -3.02 6.88 -28.08
CA LEU A 129 -3.28 5.47 -27.73
C LEU A 129 -2.17 4.53 -28.24
N GLU A 130 -1.58 4.82 -29.40
CA GLU A 130 -0.48 4.04 -29.97
C GLU A 130 0.75 4.02 -29.04
N GLU A 131 1.06 5.15 -28.38
CA GLU A 131 2.16 5.21 -27.39
C GLU A 131 1.89 4.31 -26.18
N LEU A 132 0.64 4.25 -25.71
CA LEU A 132 0.21 3.33 -24.63
C LEU A 132 0.29 1.85 -25.08
N GLU A 133 -0.18 1.54 -26.29
CA GLU A 133 -0.12 0.18 -26.84
C GLU A 133 1.33 -0.30 -26.98
N GLU A 134 2.22 0.56 -27.50
CA GLU A 134 3.65 0.28 -27.59
C GLU A 134 4.27 0.00 -26.20
N HIS A 135 3.83 0.71 -25.14
CA HIS A 135 4.30 0.49 -23.78
C HIS A 135 3.95 -0.93 -23.28
N PHE A 136 2.66 -1.31 -23.34
CA PHE A 136 2.22 -2.63 -22.86
C PHE A 136 2.72 -3.79 -23.76
N GLN A 137 2.89 -3.58 -25.06
CA GLN A 137 3.50 -4.59 -25.94
C GLN A 137 4.95 -4.90 -25.55
N LYS A 138 5.73 -3.89 -25.13
CA LYS A 138 7.11 -4.10 -24.63
C LYS A 138 7.11 -4.94 -23.35
N ILE A 139 6.16 -4.69 -22.45
CA ILE A 139 5.97 -5.49 -21.23
C ILE A 139 5.61 -6.93 -21.58
N ALA A 140 4.64 -7.13 -22.48
CA ALA A 140 4.21 -8.45 -22.94
C ALA A 140 5.38 -9.27 -23.48
N ALA A 141 6.15 -8.67 -24.40
CA ALA A 141 7.31 -9.32 -25.03
C ALA A 141 8.45 -9.60 -24.03
N ARG A 142 8.58 -8.82 -22.95
CA ARG A 142 9.51 -9.12 -21.85
C ARG A 142 9.03 -10.33 -21.05
N GLN A 143 7.77 -10.32 -20.62
CA GLN A 143 7.19 -11.38 -19.79
C GLN A 143 7.04 -12.71 -20.54
N GLU A 144 6.77 -12.71 -21.84
CA GLU A 144 6.76 -13.93 -22.65
C GLU A 144 8.13 -14.60 -22.66
N ARG A 145 9.21 -13.82 -22.83
CA ARG A 145 10.58 -14.34 -22.72
C ARG A 145 10.83 -14.94 -21.34
N GLU A 146 10.48 -14.22 -20.28
CA GLU A 146 10.61 -14.68 -18.89
C GLU A 146 9.83 -15.99 -18.63
N MET A 147 8.59 -16.10 -19.13
CA MET A 147 7.76 -17.30 -18.97
C MET A 147 8.26 -18.50 -19.79
N GLU A 148 8.80 -18.29 -20.99
CA GLU A 148 9.39 -19.37 -21.80
C GLU A 148 10.59 -20.00 -21.07
N LEU A 149 11.41 -19.18 -20.43
CA LEU A 149 12.52 -19.62 -19.59
C LEU A 149 12.03 -20.37 -18.34
N TYR A 150 11.00 -19.85 -17.67
CA TYR A 150 10.42 -20.46 -16.46
C TYR A 150 9.74 -21.82 -16.75
N ARG A 151 9.10 -21.98 -17.91
CA ARG A 151 8.48 -23.25 -18.35
C ARG A 151 9.49 -24.38 -18.54
N GLU A 152 10.76 -24.06 -18.80
CA GLU A 152 11.83 -25.05 -18.92
C GLU A 152 12.42 -25.47 -17.54
N SER A 153 12.16 -24.72 -16.46
CA SER A 153 12.90 -24.85 -15.18
C SER A 153 12.07 -25.31 -13.96
N ASN A 154 10.89 -25.93 -14.16
CA ASN A 154 10.03 -26.62 -13.17
C ASN A 154 8.83 -25.79 -12.62
N PRO A 155 7.65 -26.41 -12.35
CA PRO A 155 6.40 -25.71 -12.10
C PRO A 155 6.01 -25.65 -10.60
N GLY A 156 5.66 -24.45 -10.14
CA GLY A 156 4.76 -24.24 -8.99
C GLY A 156 5.39 -23.55 -7.79
N GLU A 157 4.93 -22.31 -7.52
CA GLU A 157 4.33 -21.88 -6.24
C GLU A 157 3.90 -20.41 -6.34
N GLU A 158 2.65 -20.12 -5.96
CA GLU A 158 2.07 -18.78 -5.88
C GLU A 158 2.36 -18.16 -4.50
N THR A 159 2.64 -16.85 -4.48
CA THR A 159 2.82 -16.07 -3.24
C THR A 159 1.67 -15.08 -3.07
N ALA A 160 1.15 -15.01 -1.84
CA ALA A 160 0.01 -14.20 -1.45
C ALA A 160 0.44 -12.79 -1.01
N THR A 161 -0.33 -11.78 -1.43
CA THR A 161 -0.27 -10.38 -1.01
C THR A 161 -1.00 -10.18 0.30
N THR A 162 -0.51 -9.27 1.15
CA THR A 162 -1.15 -8.87 2.42
C THR A 162 -1.35 -7.36 2.41
N GLU A 163 -2.57 -6.94 2.77
CA GLU A 163 -3.05 -5.56 2.81
C GLU A 163 -2.74 -4.94 4.19
N ASP A 164 -2.48 -3.64 4.23
CA ASP A 164 -2.05 -2.89 5.43
C ASP A 164 -2.86 -1.57 5.59
N SER A 165 -2.97 -1.05 6.81
CA SER A 165 -3.78 0.12 7.21
C SER A 165 -3.08 0.88 8.37
N ALA A 166 -3.03 2.24 8.40
CA ALA A 166 -2.46 3.05 9.53
C ALA A 166 -3.19 4.31 10.12
N ALA A 167 -2.75 4.77 11.31
CA ALA A 167 -3.45 5.46 12.43
C ALA A 167 -3.14 6.90 12.85
N GLY A 168 -4.13 7.58 13.48
CA GLY A 168 -4.07 8.96 14.04
C GLY A 168 -5.40 9.66 14.39
N PRO A 169 -5.79 10.87 13.91
CA PRO A 169 -6.89 11.71 14.37
C PRO A 169 -7.34 11.75 15.82
N ALA A 170 -6.94 12.76 16.59
CA ALA A 170 -7.54 13.08 17.89
C ALA A 170 -9.05 13.38 17.79
N GLY A 171 -9.89 12.53 18.38
CA GLY A 171 -11.31 12.81 18.60
C GLY A 171 -11.48 14.04 19.51
N GLY A 172 -12.05 15.11 18.96
CA GLY A 172 -12.23 16.39 19.61
C GLY A 172 -13.60 16.99 19.34
N ALA A 173 -14.68 16.27 19.67
CA ALA A 173 -16.05 16.79 19.74
C ALA A 173 -17.02 15.80 20.43
N GLY A 174 -16.66 15.20 21.57
CA GLY A 174 -17.60 14.38 22.34
C GLY A 174 -18.13 13.09 21.68
N HIS A 175 -17.54 12.63 20.57
CA HIS A 175 -17.80 11.34 19.92
C HIS A 175 -16.53 10.79 19.23
N SER A 176 -16.53 9.50 18.86
CA SER A 176 -15.41 8.80 18.21
C SER A 176 -15.18 9.25 16.77
N MET A 177 -13.90 9.23 16.38
CA MET A 177 -13.45 9.31 14.98
C MET A 177 -12.61 8.08 14.64
N THR A 178 -12.31 7.89 13.36
CA THR A 178 -11.35 6.88 12.92
C THR A 178 -9.94 7.29 13.37
N ASN A 179 -9.16 6.31 13.80
CA ASN A 179 -7.76 6.49 14.11
C ASN A 179 -7.01 6.61 12.77
N ASN A 180 -6.66 7.79 12.22
CA ASN A 180 -6.05 7.95 10.84
C ASN A 180 -4.58 8.40 10.74
N GLN A 181 -3.71 7.90 9.87
CA GLN A 181 -2.26 8.19 9.95
C GLN A 181 -1.77 9.62 10.32
N VAL A 182 -2.34 10.65 9.68
CA VAL A 182 -1.89 12.05 9.75
C VAL A 182 -2.99 12.96 10.29
N SER A 183 -2.63 13.90 11.17
CA SER A 183 -3.57 14.91 11.67
C SER A 183 -4.17 15.73 10.52
N GLY A 184 -5.50 15.76 10.41
CA GLY A 184 -6.22 16.50 9.36
C GLY A 184 -6.48 15.71 8.07
N VAL A 185 -5.95 14.50 7.94
CA VAL A 185 -6.25 13.57 6.84
C VAL A 185 -7.05 12.41 7.42
N ASP A 186 -8.33 12.30 7.07
CA ASP A 186 -9.22 11.22 7.51
C ASP A 186 -9.05 9.97 6.62
N GLU A 187 -9.29 8.81 7.21
CA GLU A 187 -9.24 7.50 6.54
C GLU A 187 -10.59 6.81 6.55
N GLY A 188 -10.85 6.01 5.52
CA GLY A 188 -12.09 5.27 5.36
C GLY A 188 -12.20 4.18 6.40
N ASP A 189 -13.38 3.96 6.94
CA ASP A 189 -13.61 2.88 7.92
C ASP A 189 -14.94 2.20 7.65
N ILE A 190 -15.12 1.00 8.20
CA ILE A 190 -16.38 0.25 8.10
C ILE A 190 -17.48 0.84 8.99
N VAL A 191 -17.14 1.78 9.90
CA VAL A 191 -18.10 2.49 10.74
C VAL A 191 -17.78 3.98 10.82
N LYS A 192 -18.81 4.83 10.68
CA LYS A 192 -18.73 6.29 10.91
C LYS A 192 -19.90 6.76 11.78
N THR A 193 -19.74 7.89 12.47
CA THR A 193 -20.79 8.50 13.30
C THR A 193 -20.66 10.02 13.31
N ASP A 194 -21.79 10.73 13.40
CA ASP A 194 -21.88 12.17 13.66
C ASP A 194 -22.18 12.47 15.16
N GLY A 195 -22.18 11.44 16.00
CA GLY A 195 -22.57 11.50 17.41
C GLY A 195 -24.05 11.20 17.67
N ASP A 196 -24.93 11.39 16.70
CA ASP A 196 -26.38 11.14 16.81
C ASP A 196 -26.81 9.85 16.09
N TYR A 197 -26.10 9.52 15.01
CA TYR A 197 -26.33 8.38 14.15
C TYR A 197 -25.04 7.62 13.89
N LEU A 198 -25.15 6.31 13.67
CA LEU A 198 -24.04 5.41 13.36
C LEU A 198 -24.32 4.71 12.03
N TYR A 199 -23.35 4.74 11.13
CA TYR A 199 -23.38 4.11 9.81
C TYR A 199 -22.36 2.98 9.81
N SER A 200 -22.76 1.75 9.53
CA SER A 200 -21.85 0.61 9.54
C SER A 200 -22.07 -0.34 8.37
N THR A 201 -20.97 -0.86 7.83
CA THR A 201 -20.93 -2.04 6.97
C THR A 201 -20.11 -3.15 7.64
N ALA A 202 -20.34 -4.40 7.26
CA ALA A 202 -19.54 -5.54 7.69
C ALA A 202 -19.53 -6.58 6.58
N ASP A 203 -18.37 -7.16 6.27
CA ASP A 203 -18.25 -8.28 5.32
C ASP A 203 -18.85 -8.00 3.92
N GLY A 204 -18.76 -6.75 3.45
CA GLY A 204 -19.36 -6.34 2.17
C GLY A 204 -20.89 -6.30 2.16
N MET A 205 -21.53 -6.41 3.32
CA MET A 205 -22.99 -6.29 3.46
C MET A 205 -23.46 -4.84 3.28
N PRO A 206 -24.75 -4.62 2.95
CA PRO A 206 -25.30 -3.27 2.83
C PRO A 206 -25.09 -2.43 4.09
N VAL A 207 -24.85 -1.13 3.90
CA VAL A 207 -24.68 -0.18 5.01
C VAL A 207 -25.97 -0.09 5.82
N LYS A 208 -25.87 -0.31 7.13
CA LYS A 208 -26.96 -0.12 8.11
C LYS A 208 -26.77 1.22 8.82
N VAL A 209 -27.89 1.89 9.12
CA VAL A 209 -27.94 3.17 9.84
C VAL A 209 -28.68 2.97 11.17
N TYR A 210 -28.09 3.45 12.25
CA TYR A 210 -28.63 3.36 13.60
C TYR A 210 -28.82 4.75 14.21
N ASP A 211 -29.97 4.99 14.85
CA ASP A 211 -30.15 6.14 15.76
C ASP A 211 -29.57 5.78 17.12
N ILE A 212 -28.56 6.53 17.57
CA ILE A 212 -27.86 6.28 18.85
C ILE A 212 -28.19 7.31 19.94
N ARG A 213 -29.11 8.25 19.68
CA ARG A 213 -29.48 9.31 20.65
C ARG A 213 -30.35 8.81 21.80
N LYS A 214 -31.07 7.70 21.62
CA LYS A 214 -32.14 7.24 22.54
C LYS A 214 -31.59 6.60 23.83
N GLY A 215 -30.90 7.39 24.65
CA GLY A 215 -30.46 6.97 25.99
C GLY A 215 -29.57 5.71 25.98
N GLY A 216 -28.78 5.54 24.93
CA GLY A 216 -27.93 4.37 24.75
C GLY A 216 -28.67 3.09 24.36
N LYS A 217 -29.88 3.14 23.79
CA LYS A 217 -30.43 2.00 23.03
C LYS A 217 -30.35 2.29 21.53
N PRO A 218 -29.36 1.73 20.82
CA PRO A 218 -29.28 1.84 19.36
C PRO A 218 -30.55 1.29 18.71
N GLU A 219 -31.07 1.97 17.70
CA GLU A 219 -32.19 1.49 16.89
C GLU A 219 -31.79 1.47 15.43
N HIS A 220 -31.91 0.32 14.75
CA HIS A 220 -31.71 0.23 13.32
C HIS A 220 -32.87 0.93 12.58
N ILE A 221 -32.57 2.00 11.85
CA ILE A 221 -33.58 2.87 11.21
C ILE A 221 -33.59 2.78 9.69
N ALA A 222 -32.47 2.40 9.05
CA ALA A 222 -32.38 2.28 7.61
C ALA A 222 -31.29 1.30 7.18
N THR A 223 -31.49 0.66 6.04
CA THR A 223 -30.46 -0.09 5.31
C THR A 223 -30.35 0.52 3.91
N LEU A 224 -29.15 0.92 3.51
CA LEU A 224 -28.89 1.43 2.16
C LEU A 224 -28.91 0.24 1.20
N GLN A 225 -30.09 -0.02 0.63
CA GLN A 225 -30.29 -1.02 -0.43
C GLN A 225 -29.47 -0.58 -1.65
N GLY A 226 -28.27 -1.14 -1.83
CA GLY A 226 -27.50 -0.97 -3.06
C GLY A 226 -28.16 -1.72 -4.23
N GLU A 227 -27.91 -1.30 -5.46
CA GLU A 227 -28.11 -2.21 -6.61
C GLU A 227 -27.25 -3.48 -6.43
N GLU A 228 -27.70 -4.62 -6.96
CA GLU A 228 -27.02 -5.91 -6.88
C GLU A 228 -25.52 -5.77 -7.24
N GLY A 229 -24.67 -6.35 -6.39
CA GLY A 229 -23.24 -6.53 -6.67
C GLY A 229 -22.26 -5.50 -6.10
N LEU A 230 -22.70 -4.41 -5.45
CA LEU A 230 -21.78 -3.55 -4.68
C LEU A 230 -21.49 -4.15 -3.30
N GLN A 231 -20.22 -4.34 -2.98
CA GLN A 231 -19.73 -4.74 -1.66
C GLN A 231 -18.99 -3.56 -1.02
N PRO A 232 -19.61 -2.84 -0.05
CA PRO A 232 -18.99 -1.71 0.61
C PRO A 232 -17.73 -2.13 1.37
N ILE A 233 -16.67 -1.34 1.25
CA ILE A 233 -15.38 -1.55 1.92
C ILE A 233 -15.08 -0.45 2.93
N GLU A 234 -15.37 0.82 2.59
CA GLU A 234 -15.05 1.97 3.42
C GLU A 234 -16.13 3.05 3.33
N LEU A 235 -16.34 3.75 4.44
CA LEU A 235 -17.31 4.82 4.60
C LEU A 235 -16.58 6.12 4.99
N TYR A 236 -17.08 7.24 4.47
CA TYR A 236 -16.76 8.59 4.93
C TYR A 236 -18.03 9.37 5.19
N LEU A 237 -18.00 10.25 6.19
CA LEU A 237 -19.08 11.16 6.51
C LEU A 237 -18.55 12.60 6.46
N SER A 238 -19.08 13.40 5.54
CA SER A 238 -18.75 14.83 5.40
C SER A 238 -20.03 15.64 5.39
N GLY A 239 -20.34 16.31 6.51
CA GLY A 239 -21.63 16.99 6.69
C GLY A 239 -22.80 16.02 6.50
N ASP A 240 -23.71 16.36 5.60
CA ASP A 240 -24.89 15.55 5.25
C ASP A 240 -24.61 14.51 4.13
N ILE A 241 -23.35 14.30 3.74
CA ILE A 241 -22.97 13.35 2.69
C ILE A 241 -22.25 12.14 3.30
N LEU A 242 -22.84 10.97 3.12
CA LEU A 242 -22.20 9.68 3.35
C LEU A 242 -21.63 9.17 2.02
N ALA A 243 -20.30 9.12 1.93
CA ALA A 243 -19.59 8.49 0.83
C ALA A 243 -19.35 7.01 1.14
N VAL A 244 -19.82 6.13 0.26
CA VAL A 244 -19.69 4.67 0.37
C VAL A 244 -18.80 4.20 -0.79
N ILE A 245 -17.60 3.72 -0.46
CA ILE A 245 -16.68 3.10 -1.41
C ILE A 245 -16.92 1.59 -1.37
N GLY A 246 -16.99 0.94 -2.52
CA GLY A 246 -17.20 -0.51 -2.59
C GLY A 246 -16.66 -1.14 -3.86
N ASN A 247 -16.35 -2.43 -3.77
CA ASN A 247 -16.01 -3.25 -4.92
C ASN A 247 -17.29 -3.67 -5.63
N ARG A 248 -17.27 -3.66 -6.96
CA ARG A 248 -18.34 -4.17 -7.80
C ARG A 248 -17.77 -5.26 -8.71
N PHE A 249 -18.26 -6.47 -8.53
CA PHE A 249 -17.87 -7.63 -9.33
C PHE A 249 -18.90 -7.86 -10.43
N GLN A 250 -18.48 -7.86 -11.68
CA GLN A 250 -19.37 -8.14 -12.80
C GLN A 250 -19.44 -9.66 -13.01
N TYR A 251 -20.43 -10.32 -12.41
CA TYR A 251 -20.48 -11.78 -12.41
C TYR A 251 -21.40 -12.42 -13.47
N ASP A 252 -22.28 -11.68 -14.17
CA ASP A 252 -23.22 -12.31 -15.11
C ASP A 252 -23.84 -11.34 -16.17
N PRO A 253 -23.73 -11.65 -17.48
CA PRO A 253 -24.41 -10.91 -18.56
C PRO A 253 -25.95 -10.87 -18.48
N GLU A 254 -26.61 -11.80 -17.77
CA GLU A 254 -28.08 -11.84 -17.65
C GLU A 254 -28.64 -10.77 -16.69
N TYR A 255 -27.83 -10.23 -15.79
CA TYR A 255 -28.22 -9.18 -14.81
C TYR A 255 -27.87 -7.76 -15.28
N ARG A 256 -27.61 -7.58 -16.59
CA ARG A 256 -27.34 -6.27 -17.19
C ARG A 256 -28.57 -5.39 -17.13
N LYS A 257 -28.51 -4.35 -16.28
CA LYS A 257 -29.46 -3.24 -16.32
C LYS A 257 -29.01 -2.24 -17.38
N ALA A 258 -29.79 -2.12 -18.45
CA ALA A 258 -29.53 -1.18 -19.55
C ALA A 258 -29.32 0.26 -19.02
N GLY A 259 -28.14 0.83 -19.28
CA GLY A 259 -27.74 2.18 -18.87
C GLY A 259 -27.06 2.30 -17.50
N GLY A 260 -26.72 1.18 -16.85
CA GLY A 260 -25.95 1.14 -15.60
C GLY A 260 -24.44 0.99 -15.84
N PRO A 261 -23.58 1.14 -14.80
CA PRO A 261 -22.12 1.02 -14.94
C PRO A 261 -21.64 -0.33 -15.47
N ALA A 262 -22.41 -1.39 -15.22
CA ALA A 262 -22.16 -2.73 -15.75
C ALA A 262 -22.27 -2.82 -17.29
N ASP A 263 -22.81 -1.79 -17.97
CA ASP A 263 -22.82 -1.70 -19.43
C ASP A 263 -21.56 -1.05 -20.03
N ILE A 264 -20.78 -0.34 -19.20
CA ILE A 264 -19.62 0.45 -19.65
C ILE A 264 -18.31 -0.32 -19.43
N MET A 265 -18.26 -1.23 -18.46
CA MET A 265 -17.04 -1.97 -18.11
C MET A 265 -16.82 -3.23 -18.97
N PRO A 266 -15.54 -3.61 -19.22
CA PRO A 266 -15.18 -4.87 -19.88
C PRO A 266 -15.74 -6.08 -19.13
N THR A 267 -16.22 -7.09 -19.88
CA THR A 267 -16.79 -8.31 -19.29
C THR A 267 -15.76 -9.06 -18.45
N GLY A 268 -16.04 -9.30 -17.17
CA GLY A 268 -15.15 -10.03 -16.25
C GLY A 268 -14.13 -9.14 -15.52
N SER A 269 -14.28 -7.82 -15.60
CA SER A 269 -13.50 -6.85 -14.82
C SER A 269 -14.12 -6.60 -13.43
N SER A 270 -13.30 -6.07 -12.51
CA SER A 270 -13.73 -5.47 -11.25
C SER A 270 -13.76 -3.95 -11.36
N ALA A 271 -14.56 -3.30 -10.53
CA ALA A 271 -14.50 -1.85 -10.37
C ALA A 271 -14.63 -1.40 -8.94
N VAL A 272 -14.03 -0.25 -8.66
CA VAL A 272 -14.23 0.50 -7.43
C VAL A 272 -15.28 1.56 -7.70
N THR A 273 -16.31 1.56 -6.85
CA THR A 273 -17.47 2.44 -6.97
C THR A 273 -17.57 3.32 -5.74
N LEU A 274 -17.73 4.63 -5.97
CA LEU A 274 -18.11 5.62 -4.98
C LEU A 274 -19.59 5.94 -5.13
N ARG A 275 -20.35 5.78 -4.06
CA ARG A 275 -21.73 6.25 -3.94
C ARG A 275 -21.84 7.37 -2.92
N LEU A 276 -22.41 8.49 -3.32
CA LEU A 276 -22.71 9.61 -2.44
C LEU A 276 -24.18 9.53 -2.04
N TYR A 277 -24.45 9.44 -0.74
CA TYR A 277 -25.78 9.47 -0.16
C TYR A 277 -25.98 10.77 0.61
N ASP A 278 -27.08 11.45 0.33
CA ASP A 278 -27.62 12.52 1.17
C ASP A 278 -28.30 11.88 2.39
N VAL A 279 -27.73 12.15 3.56
CA VAL A 279 -28.14 11.62 4.87
C VAL A 279 -28.68 12.72 5.79
N SER A 280 -29.06 13.88 5.26
CA SER A 280 -29.75 14.94 6.03
C SER A 280 -31.04 14.44 6.72
N ASN A 281 -31.63 13.36 6.19
CA ASN A 281 -32.61 12.51 6.89
C ASN A 281 -32.08 11.06 6.99
N PRO A 282 -31.44 10.65 8.10
CA PRO A 282 -30.83 9.32 8.24
C PRO A 282 -31.82 8.14 8.21
N ALA A 283 -33.12 8.39 8.40
CA ALA A 283 -34.16 7.38 8.26
C ALA A 283 -34.56 7.11 6.80
N GLU A 284 -34.25 8.03 5.89
CA GLU A 284 -34.48 7.88 4.45
C GLU A 284 -33.27 8.35 3.62
N PRO A 285 -32.09 7.70 3.74
CA PRO A 285 -30.91 8.06 2.96
C PRO A 285 -31.15 7.99 1.45
N ARG A 286 -30.68 8.98 0.69
CA ARG A 286 -30.93 9.09 -0.74
C ARG A 286 -29.62 9.09 -1.54
N LEU A 287 -29.46 8.14 -2.45
CA LEU A 287 -28.35 8.15 -3.42
C LEU A 287 -28.46 9.39 -4.32
N VAL A 288 -27.43 10.23 -4.33
CA VAL A 288 -27.39 11.47 -5.11
C VAL A 288 -26.42 11.41 -6.29
N ARG A 289 -25.37 10.59 -6.19
CA ARG A 289 -24.40 10.38 -7.25
C ARG A 289 -23.70 9.03 -7.09
N GLU A 290 -23.36 8.43 -8.20
CA GLU A 290 -22.50 7.25 -8.30
C GLU A 290 -21.43 7.51 -9.36
N ALA A 291 -20.18 7.21 -9.03
CA ALA A 291 -19.04 7.29 -9.94
C ALA A 291 -18.05 6.15 -9.63
N GLY A 292 -17.16 5.83 -10.55
CA GLY A 292 -16.17 4.80 -10.30
C GLY A 292 -15.23 4.57 -11.46
N ASN A 293 -14.22 3.74 -11.21
CA ASN A 293 -13.23 3.33 -12.19
C ASN A 293 -13.01 1.82 -12.14
N GLU A 294 -12.60 1.24 -13.26
CA GLU A 294 -12.13 -0.14 -13.36
C GLU A 294 -10.93 -0.39 -12.45
N GLY A 295 -10.85 -1.59 -11.91
CA GLY A 295 -9.75 -2.06 -11.08
C GLY A 295 -10.13 -2.36 -9.64
N TRP A 296 -9.15 -2.22 -8.76
CA TRP A 296 -9.18 -2.61 -7.36
C TRP A 296 -8.87 -1.42 -6.46
N HIS A 297 -9.46 -1.41 -5.27
CA HIS A 297 -9.19 -0.38 -4.28
C HIS A 297 -7.78 -0.57 -3.71
N VAL A 298 -6.99 0.52 -3.68
CA VAL A 298 -5.68 0.53 -3.02
C VAL A 298 -5.79 1.26 -1.69
N SER A 299 -6.30 2.50 -1.72
CA SER A 299 -6.47 3.31 -0.52
C SER A 299 -7.38 4.49 -0.78
N SER A 300 -7.83 5.14 0.29
CA SER A 300 -8.57 6.38 0.19
C SER A 300 -8.20 7.34 1.34
N ARG A 301 -8.25 8.65 1.11
CA ARG A 301 -7.92 9.68 2.12
C ARG A 301 -8.84 10.88 1.95
N LEU A 302 -9.35 11.44 3.04
CA LEU A 302 -10.17 12.65 3.04
C LEU A 302 -9.39 13.80 3.70
N ASN A 303 -9.13 14.87 2.96
CA ASN A 303 -8.48 16.08 3.48
C ASN A 303 -9.46 17.26 3.35
N GLY A 304 -9.93 17.77 4.49
CA GLY A 304 -11.08 18.68 4.51
C GLY A 304 -12.32 17.99 3.92
N ASN A 305 -12.81 18.52 2.80
CA ASN A 305 -13.94 18.00 2.02
C ASN A 305 -13.50 17.21 0.77
N ILE A 306 -12.20 17.11 0.48
CA ILE A 306 -11.70 16.43 -0.72
C ILE A 306 -11.33 14.99 -0.40
N LEU A 307 -12.06 14.05 -0.98
CA LEU A 307 -11.77 12.62 -0.95
C LEU A 307 -10.85 12.25 -2.11
N TYR A 308 -9.69 11.69 -1.82
CA TYR A 308 -8.76 11.09 -2.77
C TYR A 308 -8.93 9.58 -2.72
N LEU A 309 -9.35 9.00 -3.84
CA LEU A 309 -9.52 7.58 -4.04
C LEU A 309 -8.40 7.07 -4.95
N ILE A 310 -7.62 6.10 -4.45
CA ILE A 310 -6.51 5.48 -5.16
C ILE A 310 -6.93 4.07 -5.57
N THR A 311 -6.95 3.81 -6.88
CA THR A 311 -7.30 2.48 -7.43
C THR A 311 -6.17 1.96 -8.30
N SER A 312 -6.08 0.63 -8.44
CA SER A 312 -5.10 -0.04 -9.28
C SER A 312 -5.78 -0.92 -10.33
N MET A 313 -5.27 -0.93 -11.55
CA MET A 313 -5.82 -1.71 -12.65
C MET A 313 -4.72 -2.23 -13.56
N THR A 314 -4.72 -3.52 -13.85
CA THR A 314 -3.81 -4.14 -14.84
C THR A 314 -4.61 -4.45 -16.10
N PRO A 315 -4.30 -3.86 -17.27
CA PRO A 315 -5.04 -4.17 -18.49
C PRO A 315 -4.73 -5.60 -18.94
N PHE A 316 -5.69 -6.23 -19.61
CA PHE A 316 -5.45 -7.51 -20.25
C PHE A 316 -4.71 -7.32 -21.59
N TYR A 317 -3.39 -7.12 -21.55
CA TYR A 317 -2.58 -6.87 -22.76
C TYR A 317 -2.03 -8.16 -23.42
N ARG A 318 -1.96 -9.29 -22.68
CA ARG A 318 -1.33 -10.54 -23.18
C ARG A 318 -2.16 -11.32 -24.21
N GLY A 319 -3.45 -11.01 -24.36
CA GLY A 319 -4.32 -11.66 -25.37
C GLY A 319 -4.80 -10.71 -26.47
N MET A 320 -4.24 -9.49 -26.56
CA MET A 320 -4.64 -8.51 -27.58
C MET A 320 -4.00 -8.84 -28.93
N GLU A 321 -4.55 -9.86 -29.61
CA GLU A 321 -4.32 -10.01 -31.05
C GLU A 321 -5.22 -9.08 -31.88
N ASN A 322 -6.19 -8.33 -31.30
CA ASN A 322 -6.83 -7.10 -31.85
C ASN A 322 -8.15 -6.64 -31.13
N GLU A 323 -8.55 -7.15 -29.97
CA GLU A 323 -9.88 -6.79 -29.39
C GLU A 323 -9.81 -6.49 -27.88
N GLY A 324 -9.53 -5.22 -27.52
CA GLY A 324 -9.66 -4.68 -26.15
C GLY A 324 -9.03 -3.29 -26.03
N ASP A 325 -9.65 -2.36 -25.28
CA ASP A 325 -9.05 -1.06 -24.96
C ASP A 325 -8.14 -1.25 -23.72
N ILE A 326 -6.89 -0.77 -23.79
CA ILE A 326 -5.93 -0.86 -22.69
C ILE A 326 -6.10 0.24 -21.64
N ARG A 327 -6.95 1.23 -21.90
CA ARG A 327 -7.15 2.37 -21.00
C ARG A 327 -8.16 2.01 -19.93
N PRO A 328 -7.99 2.48 -18.69
CA PRO A 328 -8.94 2.21 -17.63
C PRO A 328 -10.31 2.79 -17.95
N TYR A 329 -11.36 2.01 -17.70
CA TYR A 329 -12.73 2.50 -17.84
C TYR A 329 -13.17 3.30 -16.60
N ARG A 330 -13.90 4.39 -16.84
CA ARG A 330 -14.53 5.20 -15.79
C ARG A 330 -15.99 5.45 -16.10
N TYR A 331 -16.74 5.85 -15.08
CA TYR A 331 -18.12 6.27 -15.24
C TYR A 331 -18.54 7.28 -14.18
N ASP A 332 -19.50 8.14 -14.53
CA ASP A 332 -20.11 9.11 -13.63
C ASP A 332 -21.60 9.29 -13.97
N SER A 333 -22.46 9.00 -13.01
CA SER A 333 -23.91 9.20 -13.13
C SER A 333 -24.32 10.64 -13.43
N ALA A 334 -23.52 11.63 -13.03
CA ALA A 334 -23.77 13.06 -13.29
C ALA A 334 -23.19 13.53 -14.63
N ASN A 335 -22.17 12.85 -15.17
CA ASN A 335 -21.49 13.21 -16.42
C ASN A 335 -21.35 12.01 -17.36
N LYS A 336 -22.42 11.73 -18.11
CA LYS A 336 -22.48 10.60 -19.05
C LYS A 336 -21.51 10.68 -20.22
N ASP A 337 -20.97 11.86 -20.52
CA ASP A 337 -19.96 12.00 -21.58
C ASP A 337 -18.58 11.49 -21.13
N SER A 338 -18.37 11.33 -19.81
CA SER A 338 -17.13 10.76 -19.25
C SER A 338 -17.12 9.23 -19.18
N ASP A 339 -18.28 8.59 -19.43
CA ASP A 339 -18.44 7.14 -19.38
C ASP A 339 -17.63 6.46 -20.51
N GLY A 340 -16.69 5.59 -20.16
CA GLY A 340 -15.86 4.86 -21.13
C GLY A 340 -14.38 4.82 -20.74
N PRO A 341 -13.50 4.46 -21.68
CA PRO A 341 -12.06 4.46 -21.45
C PRO A 341 -11.55 5.89 -21.23
N MET A 342 -10.67 6.05 -20.25
CA MET A 342 -10.02 7.32 -19.91
C MET A 342 -9.29 7.93 -21.11
N ASP A 343 -9.31 9.25 -21.23
CA ASP A 343 -8.59 9.97 -22.28
C ASP A 343 -7.07 9.89 -22.05
N THR A 344 -6.28 9.82 -23.12
CA THR A 344 -4.82 9.59 -23.02
C THR A 344 -4.07 10.77 -22.41
N ASP A 345 -4.62 11.98 -22.53
CA ASP A 345 -4.08 13.20 -21.92
C ASP A 345 -4.29 13.26 -20.39
N LEU A 346 -5.02 12.31 -19.82
CA LEU A 346 -5.15 12.10 -18.37
C LEU A 346 -4.27 10.96 -17.85
N ILE A 347 -3.47 10.32 -18.72
CA ILE A 347 -2.65 9.17 -18.38
C ILE A 347 -1.17 9.55 -18.53
N THR A 348 -0.37 9.29 -17.50
CA THR A 348 1.07 9.56 -17.48
C THR A 348 1.88 8.28 -17.24
N ILE A 349 2.90 8.03 -18.05
CA ILE A 349 3.87 6.94 -17.81
C ILE A 349 4.98 7.47 -16.90
N LEU A 350 5.10 6.91 -15.70
CA LEU A 350 6.13 7.27 -14.74
C LEU A 350 7.49 6.64 -15.09
N PRO A 351 8.61 7.29 -14.72
CA PRO A 351 9.95 6.78 -15.02
C PRO A 351 10.32 5.54 -14.18
N GLY A 352 10.96 4.57 -14.82
CA GLY A 352 11.40 3.33 -14.17
C GLY A 352 11.11 2.06 -14.96
N PRO A 353 11.15 0.90 -14.27
CA PRO A 353 10.73 -0.35 -14.87
C PRO A 353 9.31 -0.17 -15.38
N ALA A 354 9.05 -0.61 -16.62
CA ALA A 354 7.71 -0.61 -17.17
C ALA A 354 6.83 -1.51 -16.28
N GLY A 355 6.07 -0.86 -15.39
CA GLY A 355 5.03 -1.49 -14.59
C GLY A 355 3.84 -1.77 -15.49
N ASP A 356 3.19 -2.90 -15.26
CA ASP A 356 2.08 -3.37 -16.08
C ASP A 356 0.71 -2.92 -15.56
N SER A 357 0.70 -2.02 -14.59
CA SER A 357 -0.50 -1.61 -13.87
C SER A 357 -0.61 -0.09 -13.81
N TYR A 358 -1.85 0.40 -13.92
CA TYR A 358 -2.23 1.77 -13.65
C TYR A 358 -2.47 1.95 -12.16
N THR A 359 -2.05 3.08 -11.61
CA THR A 359 -2.65 3.70 -10.43
C THR A 359 -3.50 4.88 -10.88
N ILE A 360 -4.74 4.95 -10.45
CA ILE A 360 -5.66 6.06 -10.74
C ILE A 360 -5.89 6.81 -9.43
N ILE A 361 -5.65 8.11 -9.44
CA ILE A 361 -5.98 9.00 -8.33
C ILE A 361 -7.22 9.79 -8.74
N THR A 362 -8.35 9.55 -8.08
CA THR A 362 -9.59 10.29 -8.27
C THR A 362 -9.83 11.19 -7.07
N ALA A 363 -9.88 12.50 -7.27
CA ALA A 363 -10.17 13.49 -6.24
C ALA A 363 -11.62 13.98 -6.37
N ILE A 364 -12.36 13.97 -5.26
CA ILE A 364 -13.79 14.29 -5.21
C ILE A 364 -14.05 15.36 -4.14
N ASP A 365 -14.71 16.46 -4.52
CA ASP A 365 -15.23 17.43 -3.56
C ASP A 365 -16.60 16.96 -3.01
N LEU A 366 -16.61 16.44 -1.78
CA LEU A 366 -17.81 15.91 -1.14
C LEU A 366 -18.86 16.99 -0.81
N ASP A 367 -18.45 18.25 -0.63
CA ASP A 367 -19.38 19.34 -0.29
C ASP A 367 -20.30 19.70 -1.46
N GLY A 368 -19.89 19.36 -2.70
CA GLY A 368 -20.73 19.53 -3.88
C GLY A 368 -21.90 18.54 -3.95
N GLY A 369 -21.89 17.46 -3.16
CA GLY A 369 -22.93 16.43 -3.13
C GLY A 369 -23.28 15.90 -4.54
N PRO A 370 -24.51 16.12 -5.07
CA PRO A 370 -24.85 15.73 -6.44
C PRO A 370 -23.97 16.41 -7.50
N ASP A 371 -23.52 17.63 -7.26
CA ASP A 371 -22.75 18.46 -8.19
C ASP A 371 -21.23 18.43 -7.88
N ALA A 372 -20.77 17.46 -7.06
CA ALA A 372 -19.36 17.27 -6.70
C ALA A 372 -18.40 17.39 -7.90
N SER A 373 -17.28 18.12 -7.73
CA SER A 373 -16.19 18.05 -8.70
C SER A 373 -15.53 16.67 -8.56
N ILE A 374 -15.31 15.97 -9.68
CA ILE A 374 -14.59 14.69 -9.72
C ILE A 374 -13.54 14.80 -10.82
N GLU A 375 -12.27 14.72 -10.43
CA GLU A 375 -11.12 14.76 -11.34
C GLU A 375 -10.30 13.49 -11.13
N SER A 376 -9.85 12.87 -12.23
CA SER A 376 -9.08 11.62 -12.19
C SER A 376 -7.84 11.74 -13.06
N GLU A 377 -6.70 11.33 -12.52
CA GLU A 377 -5.45 11.15 -13.25
C GLU A 377 -4.96 9.71 -13.14
N GLY A 378 -4.48 9.15 -14.26
CA GLY A 378 -3.93 7.80 -14.34
C GLY A 378 -2.41 7.82 -14.46
N PHE A 379 -1.75 6.91 -13.76
CA PHE A 379 -0.30 6.79 -13.73
C PHE A 379 0.12 5.34 -13.97
N ILE A 380 0.98 5.09 -14.96
CA ILE A 380 1.54 3.75 -15.21
C ILE A 380 2.89 3.64 -14.51
N GLY A 381 3.13 2.52 -13.83
CA GLY A 381 4.41 2.24 -13.18
C GLY A 381 4.52 2.70 -11.72
N SER A 382 3.44 3.21 -11.14
CA SER A 382 3.28 3.37 -9.69
C SER A 382 2.34 2.31 -9.14
N GLY A 383 2.73 1.66 -8.05
CA GLY A 383 1.86 0.82 -7.23
C GLY A 383 2.58 0.43 -5.95
N GLY A 384 1.95 0.56 -4.78
CA GLY A 384 2.60 0.24 -3.50
C GLY A 384 2.00 1.01 -2.31
N GLY A 385 2.81 1.24 -1.28
CA GLY A 385 2.36 1.90 -0.06
C GLY A 385 1.95 3.35 -0.30
N VAL A 386 0.84 3.78 0.33
CA VAL A 386 0.31 5.14 0.22
C VAL A 386 0.61 5.91 1.49
N TYR A 387 1.18 7.10 1.38
CA TYR A 387 1.26 8.09 2.45
C TYR A 387 0.65 9.41 1.97
N MET A 388 -0.05 10.14 2.83
CA MET A 388 -0.62 11.43 2.48
C MET A 388 -0.53 12.41 3.64
N SER A 389 0.06 13.57 3.38
CA SER A 389 -0.04 14.76 4.23
C SER A 389 -1.19 15.65 3.75
N THR A 390 -1.40 16.78 4.39
CA THR A 390 -2.43 17.76 3.96
C THR A 390 -2.08 18.44 2.64
N GLU A 391 -0.83 18.37 2.18
CA GLU A 391 -0.35 19.07 0.98
C GLU A 391 0.14 18.12 -0.11
N ASN A 392 0.54 16.89 0.26
CA ASN A 392 1.18 15.96 -0.66
C ASN A 392 0.66 14.53 -0.49
N LEU A 393 0.54 13.80 -1.60
CA LEU A 393 0.34 12.36 -1.65
C LEU A 393 1.61 11.69 -2.15
N TYR A 394 1.98 10.57 -1.55
CA TYR A 394 3.16 9.79 -1.89
C TYR A 394 2.78 8.35 -2.19
N LEU A 395 3.30 7.83 -3.30
CA LEU A 395 3.23 6.42 -3.67
C LEU A 395 4.62 5.79 -3.57
N ALA A 396 4.77 4.78 -2.72
CA ALA A 396 6.02 4.05 -2.48
C ALA A 396 5.94 2.66 -3.14
N SER A 397 6.46 2.56 -4.35
CA SER A 397 6.46 1.35 -5.18
C SER A 397 7.72 0.52 -4.94
N SER A 398 7.58 -0.59 -4.21
CA SER A 398 8.66 -1.54 -4.03
C SER A 398 8.92 -2.33 -5.31
N GLU A 399 10.11 -2.13 -5.88
CA GLU A 399 10.60 -2.92 -7.00
C GLU A 399 11.15 -4.23 -6.46
N HIS A 400 10.36 -5.29 -6.58
CA HIS A 400 10.89 -6.65 -6.54
C HIS A 400 11.46 -6.94 -7.92
N GLN A 401 12.76 -6.74 -8.11
CA GLN A 401 13.43 -7.29 -9.28
C GLN A 401 13.20 -8.79 -9.26
N ALA A 402 12.41 -9.27 -10.23
CA ALA A 402 11.89 -10.63 -10.27
C ALA A 402 13.01 -11.62 -9.95
N GLN A 403 12.80 -12.40 -8.90
CA GLN A 403 13.71 -13.45 -8.42
C GLN A 403 13.72 -14.67 -9.37
N LEU A 404 13.67 -14.44 -10.68
CA LEU A 404 13.60 -15.49 -11.70
C LEU A 404 14.96 -16.21 -11.89
N PHE A 405 16.01 -15.76 -11.21
CA PHE A 405 17.33 -16.41 -11.23
C PHE A 405 17.87 -16.67 -9.82
N GLN A 406 17.13 -17.42 -8.99
CA GLN A 406 17.77 -18.16 -7.88
C GLN A 406 18.31 -19.50 -8.42
N GLU A 407 19.41 -19.44 -9.19
CA GLU A 407 20.36 -20.56 -9.22
C GLU A 407 21.33 -20.41 -8.03
N ASP A 408 21.71 -21.56 -7.46
CA ASP A 408 22.67 -21.69 -6.35
C ASP A 408 23.90 -20.78 -6.55
N GLY A 409 23.93 -19.66 -5.82
CA GLY A 409 25.06 -18.71 -5.79
C GLY A 409 24.80 -17.31 -6.37
N LEU A 410 23.58 -17.02 -6.84
CA LEU A 410 23.22 -15.68 -7.34
C LEU A 410 22.92 -14.72 -6.17
N LYS A 411 23.58 -13.55 -6.16
CA LYS A 411 23.32 -12.47 -5.20
C LYS A 411 21.93 -11.90 -5.50
N ALA A 412 21.00 -12.00 -4.55
CA ALA A 412 19.82 -11.14 -4.57
C ALA A 412 20.32 -9.69 -4.51
N THR A 413 20.14 -8.93 -5.59
CA THR A 413 20.26 -7.48 -5.54
C THR A 413 19.17 -6.98 -4.61
N GLY A 414 19.52 -6.17 -3.61
CA GLY A 414 18.58 -5.71 -2.57
C GLY A 414 17.32 -5.07 -3.18
N SER A 415 16.19 -5.13 -2.47
CA SER A 415 14.98 -4.45 -2.90
C SER A 415 15.20 -2.93 -2.93
N LYS A 416 14.45 -2.24 -3.78
CA LYS A 416 14.40 -0.78 -3.81
C LYS A 416 12.96 -0.32 -3.78
N THR A 417 12.74 0.90 -3.30
CA THR A 417 11.43 1.54 -3.32
C THR A 417 11.54 2.84 -4.10
N LYS A 418 10.81 2.94 -5.21
CA LYS A 418 10.58 4.21 -5.90
C LYS A 418 9.48 4.98 -5.20
N ILE A 419 9.69 6.27 -5.03
CA ILE A 419 8.77 7.18 -4.35
C ILE A 419 8.31 8.19 -5.39
N PHE A 420 7.00 8.37 -5.52
CA PHE A 420 6.39 9.39 -6.37
C PHE A 420 5.59 10.35 -5.50
N LYS A 421 5.85 11.65 -5.60
CA LYS A 421 5.19 12.72 -4.86
C LYS A 421 4.22 13.46 -5.77
N TYR A 422 3.03 13.72 -5.26
CA TYR A 422 1.96 14.47 -5.91
C TYR A 422 1.55 15.64 -5.02
N ALA A 423 1.56 16.86 -5.54
CA ALA A 423 1.05 18.04 -4.85
C ALA A 423 -0.47 18.10 -4.98
N LEU A 424 -1.13 18.48 -3.88
CA LEU A 424 -2.58 18.50 -3.75
C LEU A 424 -3.11 19.94 -3.68
N ASP A 425 -4.03 20.31 -4.57
CA ASP A 425 -4.73 21.60 -4.56
C ASP A 425 -6.22 21.41 -4.90
N GLY A 426 -7.03 21.17 -3.88
CA GLY A 426 -8.44 20.82 -4.07
C GLY A 426 -8.57 19.50 -4.84
N THR A 427 -9.34 19.46 -5.92
CA THR A 427 -9.43 18.28 -6.79
C THR A 427 -8.26 18.12 -7.75
N ASN A 428 -7.41 19.15 -7.88
CA ASN A 428 -6.26 19.09 -8.77
C ASN A 428 -5.10 18.36 -8.10
N VAL A 429 -4.67 17.25 -8.71
CA VAL A 429 -3.55 16.43 -8.24
C VAL A 429 -2.45 16.53 -9.29
N THR A 430 -1.26 16.96 -8.90
CA THR A 430 -0.16 17.18 -9.87
C THR A 430 1.09 16.43 -9.46
N PHE A 431 1.71 15.72 -10.41
CA PHE A 431 3.00 15.10 -10.17
C PHE A 431 4.05 16.18 -9.84
N ALA A 432 4.78 15.99 -8.73
CA ALA A 432 5.72 16.98 -8.22
C ALA A 432 7.19 16.49 -8.25
N ALA A 433 7.47 15.27 -7.81
CA ALA A 433 8.83 14.73 -7.74
C ALA A 433 8.85 13.20 -7.71
N SER A 434 10.02 12.61 -8.00
CA SER A 434 10.28 11.18 -7.79
C SER A 434 11.65 10.96 -7.16
N GLY A 435 11.76 9.95 -6.30
CA GLY A 435 13.02 9.52 -5.70
C GLY A 435 13.09 8.01 -5.52
N GLU A 436 14.19 7.52 -4.96
CA GLU A 436 14.41 6.09 -4.75
C GLU A 436 15.24 5.86 -3.49
N VAL A 437 14.87 4.84 -2.71
CA VAL A 437 15.64 4.38 -1.55
C VAL A 437 15.87 2.86 -1.59
N PRO A 438 17.00 2.35 -1.09
CA PRO A 438 17.21 0.91 -0.89
C PRO A 438 16.32 0.34 0.22
N GLY A 439 15.67 -0.77 -0.04
CA GLY A 439 14.77 -1.48 0.87
C GLY A 439 13.28 -1.28 0.56
N THR A 440 12.44 -1.93 1.36
CA THR A 440 10.98 -1.90 1.29
C THR A 440 10.41 -1.38 2.61
N PRO A 441 9.50 -0.38 2.60
CA PRO A 441 8.80 0.03 3.82
C PRO A 441 7.90 -1.11 4.31
N LEU A 442 7.70 -1.20 5.63
CA LEU A 442 6.73 -2.16 6.17
C LEU A 442 5.32 -1.78 5.73
N ASN A 443 4.95 -0.52 5.96
CA ASN A 443 3.62 0.00 5.68
C ASN A 443 3.59 1.53 5.76
N GLN A 444 2.40 2.13 5.70
CA GLN A 444 2.30 3.58 5.69
C GLN A 444 2.89 4.23 6.96
N PHE A 445 2.84 3.61 8.16
CA PHE A 445 3.53 4.14 9.36
C PHE A 445 5.04 4.19 9.26
N SER A 446 5.60 3.49 8.28
CA SER A 446 7.01 3.55 7.95
C SER A 446 7.33 4.76 7.08
N MET A 447 6.37 5.66 6.83
CA MET A 447 6.51 6.88 6.05
C MET A 447 5.93 8.07 6.80
N ASP A 448 6.55 9.24 6.63
CA ASP A 448 5.97 10.52 7.02
C ASP A 448 6.43 11.69 6.14
N GLU A 449 5.87 12.87 6.44
CA GLU A 449 6.42 14.15 6.03
C GLU A 449 6.52 15.08 7.24
N HIS A 450 7.68 15.70 7.43
CA HIS A 450 7.93 16.64 8.52
C HIS A 450 8.81 17.80 8.06
N GLU A 451 8.35 19.03 8.28
CA GLU A 451 9.05 20.26 7.87
C GLU A 451 9.54 20.20 6.40
N GLY A 452 8.68 19.71 5.50
CA GLY A 452 8.96 19.60 4.06
C GLY A 452 9.84 18.42 3.64
N HIS A 453 10.33 17.62 4.59
CA HIS A 453 11.14 16.44 4.30
C HIS A 453 10.27 15.18 4.35
N PHE A 454 10.41 14.31 3.35
CA PHE A 454 9.79 12.99 3.38
C PHE A 454 10.73 12.01 4.10
N ARG A 455 10.21 11.23 5.05
CA ARG A 455 11.02 10.30 5.85
C ARG A 455 10.46 8.90 5.72
N ILE A 456 11.34 7.91 5.57
CA ILE A 456 10.94 6.52 5.31
C ILE A 456 11.83 5.52 6.05
N ALA A 457 11.21 4.59 6.76
CA ALA A 457 11.85 3.43 7.38
C ALA A 457 11.65 2.19 6.49
N VAL A 458 12.71 1.44 6.23
CA VAL A 458 12.70 0.31 5.28
C VAL A 458 13.52 -0.87 5.77
N THR A 459 13.16 -2.07 5.33
CA THR A 459 14.01 -3.27 5.45
C THR A 459 14.64 -3.57 4.09
N ASN A 460 15.96 -3.71 4.05
CA ASN A 460 16.72 -4.14 2.87
C ASN A 460 17.27 -5.56 3.10
N GLY A 461 17.46 -6.33 2.03
CA GLY A 461 18.00 -7.69 2.07
C GLY A 461 16.99 -8.79 2.44
N ASN A 462 17.47 -10.00 2.68
CA ASN A 462 16.65 -11.17 2.97
C ASN A 462 17.08 -11.79 4.32
N MET A 463 16.14 -11.98 5.25
CA MET A 463 16.42 -12.58 6.57
C MET A 463 17.00 -14.01 6.47
N TRP A 464 16.69 -14.74 5.38
CA TRP A 464 17.09 -16.13 5.18
C TRP A 464 18.41 -16.28 4.41
N ASP A 465 19.01 -15.18 3.94
CA ASP A 465 20.30 -15.21 3.26
C ASP A 465 21.44 -14.84 4.22
N GLU A 466 22.19 -15.84 4.68
CA GLU A 466 23.37 -15.63 5.56
C GLU A 466 24.51 -14.85 4.88
N ARG A 467 24.52 -14.76 3.55
CA ARG A 467 25.54 -14.04 2.78
C ARG A 467 25.19 -12.57 2.55
N SER A 468 23.90 -12.22 2.63
CA SER A 468 23.39 -10.86 2.54
C SER A 468 22.24 -10.66 3.54
N PRO A 469 22.55 -10.64 4.85
CA PRO A 469 21.53 -10.56 5.89
C PRO A 469 20.71 -9.28 5.73
N SER A 470 19.44 -9.33 6.12
CA SER A 470 18.60 -8.14 6.12
C SER A 470 19.14 -7.06 7.04
N GLU A 471 18.85 -5.80 6.74
CA GLU A 471 19.11 -4.68 7.65
C GLU A 471 18.03 -3.64 7.48
N SER A 472 17.74 -2.93 8.56
CA SER A 472 16.78 -1.82 8.56
C SER A 472 17.49 -0.49 8.36
N ALA A 473 16.80 0.46 7.76
CA ALA A 473 17.31 1.80 7.52
C ALA A 473 16.19 2.84 7.66
N VAL A 474 16.57 4.07 7.97
CA VAL A 474 15.70 5.26 7.92
C VAL A 474 16.37 6.29 7.02
N TYR A 475 15.64 6.76 6.01
CA TYR A 475 16.09 7.80 5.07
C TYR A 475 15.27 9.07 5.28
N VAL A 476 15.92 10.22 5.12
CA VAL A 476 15.32 11.55 5.11
C VAL A 476 15.59 12.17 3.75
N LEU A 477 14.53 12.56 3.04
CA LEU A 477 14.59 13.09 1.68
C LEU A 477 14.11 14.54 1.67
N ASP A 478 14.69 15.35 0.79
CA ASP A 478 14.32 16.75 0.57
C ASP A 478 12.96 16.86 -0.18
N PRO A 479 12.41 18.08 -0.40
CA PRO A 479 11.14 18.25 -1.10
C PRO A 479 11.11 17.71 -2.53
N GLU A 480 12.28 17.59 -3.18
CA GLU A 480 12.52 17.03 -4.50
C GLU A 480 12.83 15.51 -4.46
N LEU A 481 12.73 14.89 -3.28
CA LEU A 481 12.98 13.47 -3.00
C LEU A 481 14.44 13.01 -3.17
N ASN A 482 15.42 13.91 -3.05
CA ASN A 482 16.83 13.55 -2.95
C ASN A 482 17.21 13.22 -1.50
N GLU A 483 18.10 12.26 -1.30
CA GLU A 483 18.59 11.90 0.04
C GLU A 483 19.32 13.07 0.70
N THR A 484 18.80 13.50 1.85
CA THR A 484 19.42 14.51 2.73
C THR A 484 20.29 13.86 3.79
N GLY A 485 19.81 12.76 4.38
CA GLY A 485 20.53 11.99 5.40
C GLY A 485 19.90 10.62 5.63
N SER A 486 20.65 9.72 6.25
CA SER A 486 20.18 8.36 6.53
C SER A 486 20.86 7.70 7.73
N VAL A 487 20.14 6.77 8.34
CA VAL A 487 20.65 5.80 9.31
C VAL A 487 20.47 4.42 8.68
N THR A 488 21.56 3.70 8.45
CA THR A 488 21.56 2.38 7.80
C THR A 488 22.20 1.31 8.69
N GLY A 489 22.03 0.04 8.33
CA GLY A 489 22.65 -1.08 9.04
C GLY A 489 22.06 -1.39 10.41
N LEU A 490 20.82 -0.97 10.66
CA LEU A 490 20.09 -1.28 11.89
C LEU A 490 19.69 -2.76 11.91
N ALA A 491 19.78 -3.40 13.07
CA ALA A 491 19.24 -4.74 13.32
C ALA A 491 19.60 -5.78 12.22
N LYS A 492 20.89 -6.02 12.02
CA LYS A 492 21.36 -6.96 10.98
C LYS A 492 20.83 -8.37 11.21
N GLY A 493 20.20 -8.93 10.18
CA GLY A 493 19.53 -10.21 10.19
C GLY A 493 18.08 -10.15 10.70
N GLU A 494 17.53 -8.96 10.94
CA GLU A 494 16.16 -8.73 11.39
C GLU A 494 15.39 -7.90 10.34
N ARG A 495 14.06 -7.82 10.49
CA ARG A 495 13.20 -6.91 9.71
C ARG A 495 12.43 -5.98 10.62
N ILE A 496 11.94 -4.88 10.07
CA ILE A 496 11.00 -3.99 10.76
C ILE A 496 9.67 -4.71 10.99
N TYR A 497 9.15 -4.60 12.21
CA TYR A 497 7.82 -5.08 12.63
C TYR A 497 6.88 -3.93 13.01
N SER A 498 7.44 -2.78 13.36
CA SER A 498 6.68 -1.54 13.53
C SER A 498 7.59 -0.33 13.35
N ALA A 499 7.03 0.76 12.85
CA ALA A 499 7.71 2.04 12.79
C ALA A 499 6.72 3.13 13.22
N ARG A 500 7.22 4.17 13.90
CA ARG A 500 6.42 5.35 14.20
C ARG A 500 7.30 6.59 14.21
N PHE A 501 6.86 7.61 13.50
CA PHE A 501 7.48 8.92 13.54
C PHE A 501 6.69 9.88 14.45
N MET A 502 7.40 10.73 15.16
CA MET A 502 6.87 11.69 16.14
C MET A 502 7.73 12.96 16.16
N GLY A 503 7.33 13.98 15.39
CA GLY A 503 8.10 15.22 15.26
C GLY A 503 9.54 14.92 14.82
N ASP A 504 10.53 15.39 15.57
CA ASP A 504 11.96 15.19 15.31
C ASP A 504 12.49 13.76 15.55
N ARG A 505 11.62 12.74 15.64
CA ARG A 505 11.98 11.41 16.14
C ARG A 505 11.35 10.30 15.31
N ALA A 506 12.07 9.19 15.20
CA ALA A 506 11.53 7.92 14.75
C ALA A 506 11.79 6.81 15.75
N TYR A 507 10.83 5.90 15.84
CA TYR A 507 10.90 4.70 16.64
C TYR A 507 10.71 3.50 15.73
N VAL A 508 11.66 2.58 15.73
CA VAL A 508 11.66 1.41 14.86
C VAL A 508 11.81 0.16 15.72
N VAL A 509 10.91 -0.79 15.52
CA VAL A 509 10.86 -2.09 16.18
C VAL A 509 11.29 -3.13 15.15
N THR A 510 12.24 -3.98 15.53
CA THR A 510 12.73 -5.08 14.68
C THR A 510 12.68 -6.41 15.42
N PHE A 511 12.65 -7.54 14.73
CA PHE A 511 12.60 -8.81 15.44
C PHE A 511 13.28 -9.97 14.70
N ARG A 512 14.02 -10.76 15.49
CA ARG A 512 14.48 -12.13 15.15
C ARG A 512 14.32 -13.09 16.33
N GLU A 513 14.77 -12.71 17.52
CA GLU A 513 14.60 -13.48 18.78
C GLU A 513 14.19 -12.61 19.99
N THR A 514 14.68 -11.37 20.03
CA THR A 514 14.30 -10.30 20.97
C THR A 514 14.12 -9.01 20.17
N ASP A 515 13.17 -8.15 20.54
CA ASP A 515 12.87 -6.90 19.83
C ASP A 515 13.60 -5.71 20.45
N PRO A 516 14.56 -5.08 19.75
CA PRO A 516 14.99 -3.74 20.07
C PRO A 516 14.04 -2.67 19.51
N LEU A 517 13.43 -1.90 20.41
CA LEU A 517 12.88 -0.58 20.09
C LEU A 517 14.05 0.41 19.94
N PHE A 518 14.36 0.83 18.72
CA PHE A 518 15.33 1.89 18.43
C PHE A 518 14.68 3.25 18.54
N ALA A 519 15.34 4.19 19.22
CA ALA A 519 14.98 5.61 19.24
C ALA A 519 15.98 6.39 18.38
N ILE A 520 15.48 7.02 17.32
CA ILE A 520 16.26 7.69 16.28
C ILE A 520 15.95 9.19 16.31
N ASP A 521 17.00 10.00 16.41
CA ASP A 521 16.94 11.44 16.26
C ASP A 521 16.94 11.83 14.79
N LEU A 522 15.97 12.66 14.42
CA LEU A 522 15.74 13.21 13.08
C LEU A 522 15.66 14.75 13.11
N SER A 523 16.08 15.39 14.21
CA SER A 523 16.05 16.86 14.35
C SER A 523 16.97 17.59 13.37
N ASP A 524 18.07 16.96 12.95
CA ASP A 524 18.90 17.41 11.83
C ASP A 524 18.70 16.45 10.64
N PRO A 525 17.93 16.85 9.60
CA PRO A 525 17.69 16.04 8.41
C PRO A 525 18.95 15.51 7.74
N ALA A 526 20.08 16.22 7.86
CA ALA A 526 21.35 15.84 7.23
C ALA A 526 22.21 14.91 8.10
N ALA A 527 21.87 14.74 9.38
CA ALA A 527 22.64 13.95 10.33
C ALA A 527 21.75 13.12 11.28
N PRO A 528 20.82 12.28 10.76
CA PRO A 528 20.00 11.44 11.61
C PRO A 528 20.87 10.41 12.37
N ALA A 529 20.49 10.07 13.61
CA ALA A 529 21.30 9.22 14.47
C ALA A 529 20.48 8.36 15.44
N VAL A 530 20.91 7.12 15.68
CA VAL A 530 20.35 6.30 16.76
C VAL A 530 20.85 6.81 18.10
N LEU A 531 19.93 7.20 18.99
CA LEU A 531 20.28 7.65 20.34
C LEU A 531 20.17 6.57 21.39
N GLY A 532 19.25 5.62 21.23
CA GLY A 532 19.00 4.58 22.22
C GLY A 532 18.34 3.33 21.64
N GLU A 533 18.43 2.26 22.39
CA GLU A 533 17.91 0.94 22.06
C GLU A 533 17.33 0.31 23.34
N LEU A 534 16.10 -0.19 23.26
CA LEU A 534 15.46 -0.92 24.35
C LEU A 534 15.09 -2.32 23.90
N LYS A 535 15.77 -3.33 24.44
CA LYS A 535 15.46 -4.73 24.17
C LYS A 535 14.38 -5.26 25.10
N ILE A 536 13.30 -5.78 24.53
CA ILE A 536 12.20 -6.42 25.27
C ILE A 536 11.88 -7.81 24.69
N PRO A 537 11.37 -8.74 25.51
CA PRO A 537 10.72 -9.95 25.00
C PRO A 537 9.46 -9.58 24.21
N GLY A 538 9.16 -10.40 23.20
CA GLY A 538 8.07 -10.11 22.29
C GLY A 538 8.44 -9.12 21.18
N PHE A 539 7.44 -8.64 20.47
CA PHE A 539 7.56 -7.52 19.54
C PHE A 539 6.26 -6.72 19.47
N SER A 540 6.35 -5.44 19.11
CA SER A 540 5.17 -4.62 18.80
C SER A 540 4.83 -4.70 17.31
N ASN A 541 3.57 -4.96 16.97
CA ASN A 541 3.05 -4.83 15.60
C ASN A 541 2.67 -3.38 15.30
N TYR A 542 2.09 -2.70 16.30
CA TYR A 542 1.59 -1.34 16.16
C TYR A 542 2.04 -0.47 17.33
N LEU A 543 2.63 0.68 16.99
CA LEU A 543 3.06 1.71 17.95
C LEU A 543 2.11 2.91 17.87
N HIS A 544 1.46 3.22 18.97
CA HIS A 544 0.54 4.35 19.11
C HIS A 544 1.14 5.44 20.02
N PRO A 545 1.28 6.69 19.55
CA PRO A 545 1.72 7.81 20.39
C PRO A 545 0.78 8.09 21.56
N LEU A 546 1.34 8.26 22.75
CA LEU A 546 0.65 8.78 23.93
C LEU A 546 1.28 10.12 24.32
N GLY A 547 0.87 11.18 23.61
CA GLY A 547 1.55 12.47 23.59
C GLY A 547 2.97 12.37 23.04
N ASP A 548 3.81 13.37 23.32
CA ASP A 548 5.15 13.49 22.70
C ASP A 548 6.27 12.75 23.46
N ARG A 549 5.90 12.03 24.53
CA ARG A 549 6.83 11.45 25.51
C ARG A 549 6.63 9.97 25.78
N HIS A 550 5.54 9.39 25.30
CA HIS A 550 5.23 7.98 25.54
C HIS A 550 4.68 7.32 24.28
N LEU A 551 4.82 5.99 24.23
CA LEU A 551 4.29 5.12 23.18
C LEU A 551 3.54 3.95 23.82
N ILE A 552 2.47 3.51 23.18
CA ILE A 552 1.79 2.25 23.49
C ILE A 552 2.12 1.28 22.36
N GLY A 553 2.76 0.17 22.69
CA GLY A 553 2.98 -0.94 21.77
C GLY A 553 1.89 -1.99 21.93
N PHE A 554 1.29 -2.40 20.82
CA PHE A 554 0.38 -3.54 20.73
C PHE A 554 1.05 -4.63 19.90
N GLY A 555 1.20 -5.83 20.45
CA GLY A 555 1.89 -6.90 19.77
C GLY A 555 1.80 -8.25 20.45
N GLN A 556 2.89 -9.01 20.43
CA GLN A 556 2.92 -10.39 20.90
C GLN A 556 4.05 -10.60 21.91
N GLU A 557 3.76 -11.31 22.99
CA GLU A 557 4.78 -11.79 23.93
C GLU A 557 5.40 -13.08 23.40
N ILE A 558 6.72 -13.15 23.40
CA ILE A 558 7.45 -14.33 22.94
C ILE A 558 8.27 -14.90 24.10
N VAL A 559 8.12 -16.20 24.34
CA VAL A 559 8.91 -16.96 25.31
C VAL A 559 9.80 -17.98 24.61
N SER A 560 11.06 -18.05 25.03
CA SER A 560 11.99 -19.06 24.56
C SER A 560 11.83 -20.35 25.38
N VAL A 561 11.50 -21.46 24.72
CA VAL A 561 11.51 -22.79 25.34
C VAL A 561 12.61 -23.67 24.77
N LYS A 562 13.13 -24.57 25.60
CA LYS A 562 14.12 -25.55 25.15
C LYS A 562 13.45 -26.56 24.22
N GLY A 563 13.82 -26.55 22.94
CA GLY A 563 13.41 -27.56 21.96
C GLY A 563 14.30 -28.81 21.98
N ASP A 564 13.96 -29.79 21.13
CA ASP A 564 14.79 -31.00 20.90
C ASP A 564 16.03 -30.70 20.03
N GLY A 565 16.07 -29.55 19.37
CA GLY A 565 17.19 -29.07 18.55
C GLY A 565 18.22 -28.21 19.32
N PRO A 566 19.29 -27.76 18.64
CA PRO A 566 20.33 -26.92 19.22
C PRO A 566 19.86 -25.49 19.56
N GLU A 567 18.78 -25.02 18.93
CA GLU A 567 18.24 -23.67 19.14
C GLU A 567 16.94 -23.72 19.98
N PRO A 568 16.70 -22.70 20.84
CA PRO A 568 15.45 -22.58 21.56
C PRO A 568 14.28 -22.37 20.58
N ARG A 569 13.14 -22.98 20.86
CA ARG A 569 11.89 -22.68 20.13
C ARG A 569 11.32 -21.39 20.69
N LEU A 570 11.05 -20.42 19.83
CA LEU A 570 10.28 -19.22 20.18
C LEU A 570 8.79 -19.57 20.11
N LEU A 571 8.07 -19.30 21.20
CA LEU A 571 6.63 -19.52 21.26
C LEU A 571 5.93 -18.23 21.63
N ASN A 572 4.84 -17.94 20.92
CA ASN A 572 3.89 -16.91 21.33
C ASN A 572 3.24 -17.31 22.66
N ALA A 573 3.23 -16.38 23.61
CA ALA A 573 2.70 -16.54 24.96
C ALA A 573 1.46 -15.66 25.26
N GLY A 574 0.93 -14.94 24.28
CA GLY A 574 -0.23 -14.07 24.40
C GLY A 574 -0.02 -12.72 23.72
N MET A 575 -1.11 -11.98 23.56
CA MET A 575 -1.08 -10.60 23.08
C MET A 575 -0.48 -9.70 24.17
N LYS A 576 0.33 -8.73 23.78
CA LYS A 576 1.04 -7.82 24.70
C LYS A 576 0.62 -6.37 24.47
N ILE A 577 0.37 -5.65 25.56
CA ILE A 577 0.36 -4.18 25.60
C ILE A 577 1.60 -3.73 26.37
N SER A 578 2.41 -2.86 25.77
CA SER A 578 3.58 -2.23 26.40
C SER A 578 3.40 -0.72 26.44
N LEU A 579 3.67 -0.09 27.58
CA LEU A 579 3.76 1.36 27.71
C LEU A 579 5.22 1.77 27.83
N PHE A 580 5.69 2.61 26.92
CA PHE A 580 7.07 3.09 26.86
C PHE A 580 7.17 4.56 27.27
N ASP A 581 8.16 4.89 28.12
CA ASP A 581 8.65 6.26 28.31
C ASP A 581 9.83 6.49 27.36
N VAL A 582 9.62 7.41 26.43
CA VAL A 582 10.59 7.80 25.41
C VAL A 582 10.99 9.27 25.54
N SER A 583 10.78 9.85 26.72
CA SER A 583 11.12 11.24 26.97
C SER A 583 12.62 11.54 26.99
N ASP A 584 13.43 10.53 27.27
CA ASP A 584 14.88 10.51 27.03
C ASP A 584 15.20 9.42 26.00
N MET A 585 15.44 9.85 24.75
CA MET A 585 15.74 8.94 23.65
C MET A 585 17.05 8.17 23.82
N THR A 586 17.95 8.62 24.69
CA THR A 586 19.19 7.88 24.98
C THR A 586 18.98 6.70 25.92
N SER A 587 17.82 6.65 26.58
CA SER A 587 17.46 5.61 27.55
C SER A 587 15.95 5.35 27.57
N PRO A 588 15.34 4.90 26.45
CA PRO A 588 13.93 4.51 26.42
C PRO A 588 13.64 3.37 27.41
N LYS A 589 12.43 3.35 28.02
CA LYS A 589 12.06 2.37 29.05
C LYS A 589 10.65 1.82 28.83
N GLU A 590 10.47 0.52 29.01
CA GLU A 590 9.16 -0.10 29.17
C GLU A 590 8.73 0.07 30.64
N ILE A 591 7.70 0.89 30.88
CA ILE A 591 7.26 1.30 32.22
C ILE A 591 6.02 0.54 32.72
N ALA A 592 5.25 -0.08 31.82
CA ALA A 592 4.17 -1.00 32.17
C ALA A 592 3.96 -2.03 31.04
N VAL A 593 3.50 -3.23 31.43
CA VAL A 593 3.21 -4.35 30.52
C VAL A 593 1.94 -5.04 30.98
N GLU A 594 1.09 -5.43 30.03
CA GLU A 594 -0.04 -6.33 30.21
C GLU A 594 0.02 -7.45 29.17
N ILE A 595 -0.11 -8.71 29.61
CA ILE A 595 -0.20 -9.87 28.72
C ILE A 595 -1.64 -10.41 28.77
N ILE A 596 -2.25 -10.55 27.60
CA ILE A 596 -3.64 -10.94 27.41
C ILE A 596 -3.69 -12.35 26.85
N GLY A 597 -4.41 -13.23 27.55
CA GLY A 597 -4.62 -14.62 27.14
C GLY A 597 -3.34 -15.44 27.10
N GLY A 598 -3.35 -16.49 26.28
CA GLY A 598 -2.20 -17.33 25.99
C GLY A 598 -1.95 -17.45 24.50
N ARG A 599 -1.16 -18.46 24.10
CA ARG A 599 -0.81 -18.71 22.70
C ARG A 599 -2.04 -18.74 21.79
N GLY A 600 -2.01 -17.96 20.72
CA GLY A 600 -3.12 -17.83 19.75
C GLY A 600 -4.02 -16.63 20.00
N THR A 601 -3.90 -15.96 21.15
CA THR A 601 -4.64 -14.72 21.41
C THR A 601 -4.19 -13.62 20.46
N GLU A 602 -5.16 -12.98 19.82
CA GLU A 602 -4.91 -11.93 18.84
C GLU A 602 -6.01 -10.87 18.84
N SER A 603 -5.70 -9.74 18.22
CA SER A 603 -6.61 -8.62 18.01
C SER A 603 -6.47 -8.10 16.60
N GLU A 604 -7.59 -7.68 16.01
CA GLU A 604 -7.61 -6.95 14.73
C GLU A 604 -6.68 -5.73 14.76
N LEU A 605 -6.50 -5.09 15.92
CA LEU A 605 -5.61 -3.95 16.13
C LEU A 605 -4.15 -4.21 15.71
N GLN A 606 -3.71 -5.47 15.68
CA GLN A 606 -2.34 -5.81 15.30
C GLN A 606 -2.10 -5.70 13.79
N TYR A 607 -3.17 -5.62 13.00
CA TYR A 607 -3.16 -5.61 11.54
C TYR A 607 -3.91 -4.39 10.98
N ASP A 608 -5.00 -3.99 11.66
CA ASP A 608 -5.80 -2.82 11.34
C ASP A 608 -5.92 -1.92 12.57
N HIS A 609 -5.11 -0.87 12.56
CA HIS A 609 -5.10 0.16 13.58
C HIS A 609 -6.46 0.89 13.77
N LYS A 610 -7.38 0.88 12.79
CA LYS A 610 -8.72 1.50 12.90
C LYS A 610 -9.54 0.81 13.97
N ALA A 611 -9.18 -0.42 14.33
CA ALA A 611 -9.76 -1.17 15.45
C ALA A 611 -9.42 -0.57 16.83
N LEU A 612 -8.45 0.34 16.94
CA LEU A 612 -8.15 1.03 18.20
C LEU A 612 -9.24 2.06 18.51
N PHE A 613 -10.00 1.80 19.57
CA PHE A 613 -10.78 2.81 20.24
C PHE A 613 -9.91 3.66 21.14
N GLU A 614 -10.08 4.99 21.04
CA GLU A 614 -9.38 5.95 21.87
C GLU A 614 -10.37 6.98 22.46
N HIS A 615 -10.29 7.20 23.77
CA HIS A 615 -10.95 8.30 24.48
C HIS A 615 -9.93 9.02 25.37
N ARG A 616 -9.17 9.95 24.78
CA ARG A 616 -8.02 10.65 25.41
C ARG A 616 -8.32 11.29 26.76
N GLU A 617 -9.45 11.98 26.89
CA GLU A 617 -9.79 12.70 28.12
C GLU A 617 -9.92 11.78 29.34
N LEU A 618 -10.32 10.53 29.11
CA LEU A 618 -10.46 9.49 30.13
C LEU A 618 -9.27 8.51 30.12
N GLY A 619 -8.31 8.70 29.20
CA GLY A 619 -7.18 7.80 28.98
C GLY A 619 -7.60 6.37 28.60
N LEU A 620 -8.76 6.20 27.94
CA LEU A 620 -9.28 4.87 27.60
C LEU A 620 -8.83 4.45 26.21
N TYR A 621 -8.36 3.21 26.10
CA TYR A 621 -7.92 2.56 24.88
C TYR A 621 -8.55 1.17 24.81
N GLY A 622 -9.22 0.84 23.71
CA GLY A 622 -9.94 -0.42 23.57
C GLY A 622 -9.80 -1.03 22.20
N PHE A 623 -10.05 -2.33 22.10
CA PHE A 623 -9.92 -3.06 20.83
C PHE A 623 -10.70 -4.39 20.87
N PRO A 624 -11.11 -4.91 19.71
CA PRO A 624 -11.61 -6.28 19.59
C PRO A 624 -10.56 -7.32 19.95
N VAL A 625 -10.95 -8.46 20.52
CA VAL A 625 -10.01 -9.53 20.86
C VAL A 625 -10.61 -10.92 20.63
N TYR A 626 -9.78 -11.85 20.16
CA TYR A 626 -10.05 -13.28 20.15
C TYR A 626 -9.13 -13.95 21.18
N LEU A 627 -9.71 -14.48 22.23
CA LEU A 627 -8.97 -15.08 23.34
C LEU A 627 -8.73 -16.57 23.09
N TYR A 628 -7.48 -16.97 23.31
CA TYR A 628 -7.09 -18.36 23.34
C TYR A 628 -6.26 -18.68 24.58
N GLU A 629 -6.41 -19.88 25.10
CA GLU A 629 -5.54 -20.46 26.11
C GLU A 629 -4.60 -21.47 25.46
N GLY A 630 -3.30 -21.24 25.62
CA GLY A 630 -2.25 -22.17 25.23
C GLY A 630 -1.01 -21.88 26.05
N SER A 631 -0.39 -22.92 26.60
CA SER A 631 0.84 -22.79 27.38
C SER A 631 2.03 -23.31 26.61
N ALA A 632 3.23 -22.86 26.99
CA ALA A 632 4.46 -23.35 26.42
C ALA A 632 4.73 -24.85 26.73
N ALA A 633 3.96 -25.44 27.66
CA ALA A 633 4.05 -26.85 28.08
C ALA A 633 3.09 -27.80 27.33
N SER A 634 2.16 -27.28 26.52
CA SER A 634 1.23 -28.06 25.71
C SER A 634 1.22 -27.56 24.27
N GLU A 635 0.98 -28.42 23.30
CA GLU A 635 0.73 -28.00 21.91
C GLU A 635 -0.74 -27.64 21.67
N GLU A 636 -1.63 -27.94 22.62
CA GLU A 636 -3.04 -27.60 22.54
C GLU A 636 -3.25 -26.09 22.68
N VAL A 637 -4.08 -25.53 21.80
CA VAL A 637 -4.55 -24.14 21.81
C VAL A 637 -6.06 -24.20 21.83
N ARG A 638 -6.69 -23.60 22.85
CA ARG A 638 -8.14 -23.67 23.09
C ARG A 638 -8.75 -22.28 22.99
N TYR A 639 -9.83 -22.13 22.24
CA TYR A 639 -10.57 -20.88 22.14
C TYR A 639 -11.37 -20.61 23.42
N GLU A 640 -11.21 -19.42 24.01
CA GLU A 640 -11.87 -19.01 25.27
C GLU A 640 -12.94 -17.94 25.10
N GLY A 641 -13.06 -17.32 23.93
CA GLY A 641 -14.10 -16.34 23.65
C GLY A 641 -13.62 -15.20 22.76
N SER A 642 -14.56 -14.35 22.35
CA SER A 642 -14.27 -13.15 21.57
C SER A 642 -15.15 -11.99 22.04
N GLY A 643 -14.68 -10.77 21.80
CA GLY A 643 -15.40 -9.57 22.16
C GLY A 643 -14.50 -8.36 22.09
N ALA A 644 -14.59 -7.50 23.10
CA ALA A 644 -13.77 -6.30 23.21
C ALA A 644 -13.19 -6.15 24.61
N MET A 645 -12.02 -5.53 24.72
CA MET A 645 -11.44 -5.08 25.98
C MET A 645 -11.15 -3.60 25.94
N ILE A 646 -11.33 -2.91 27.06
CA ILE A 646 -11.04 -1.48 27.21
C ILE A 646 -10.16 -1.29 28.45
N TYR A 647 -9.05 -0.59 28.27
CA TYR A 647 -8.03 -0.29 29.27
C TYR A 647 -7.95 1.21 29.52
N GLU A 648 -7.66 1.61 30.75
CA GLU A 648 -7.07 2.91 31.05
C GLU A 648 -5.56 2.79 30.87
N ILE A 649 -4.96 3.61 30.00
CA ILE A 649 -3.52 3.64 29.77
C ILE A 649 -3.02 5.07 29.95
N THR A 650 -2.28 5.31 31.03
CA THR A 650 -1.66 6.62 31.32
C THR A 650 -0.27 6.45 31.93
N PRO A 651 0.63 7.43 31.80
CA PRO A 651 1.95 7.38 32.43
C PRO A 651 1.87 7.21 33.96
N GLU A 652 0.85 7.78 34.60
CA GLU A 652 0.69 7.77 36.05
C GLU A 652 0.08 6.47 36.58
N ASN A 653 -0.92 5.92 35.87
CA ASN A 653 -1.66 4.74 36.34
C ASN A 653 -1.16 3.42 35.73
N GLY A 654 -0.32 3.47 34.69
CA GLY A 654 0.11 2.31 33.92
C GLY A 654 -1.02 1.81 33.00
N ILE A 655 -1.09 0.49 32.82
CA ILE A 655 -2.13 -0.19 32.05
C ILE A 655 -3.11 -0.84 33.03
N ARG A 656 -4.41 -0.50 32.93
CA ARG A 656 -5.45 -1.04 33.82
C ARG A 656 -6.69 -1.44 33.04
N LEU A 657 -7.09 -2.70 33.12
CA LEU A 657 -8.34 -3.16 32.52
C LEU A 657 -9.55 -2.46 33.16
N LYS A 658 -10.38 -1.83 32.33
CA LYS A 658 -11.61 -1.11 32.74
C LYS A 658 -12.87 -1.86 32.34
N ALA A 659 -12.86 -2.53 31.18
CA ALA A 659 -13.96 -3.35 30.71
C ALA A 659 -13.46 -4.62 30.02
N ASN A 660 -14.07 -5.75 30.36
CA ASN A 660 -13.94 -6.99 29.61
C ASN A 660 -15.33 -7.36 29.08
N LEU A 661 -15.52 -7.18 27.78
CA LEU A 661 -16.77 -7.42 27.05
C LEU A 661 -16.68 -8.72 26.22
N VAL A 662 -15.82 -9.66 26.63
CA VAL A 662 -15.68 -10.96 25.96
C VAL A 662 -16.85 -11.87 26.29
N SER A 663 -17.38 -12.52 25.25
CA SER A 663 -18.43 -13.53 25.31
C SER A 663 -17.83 -14.93 25.25
N ASP A 664 -18.42 -15.88 25.98
CA ASP A 664 -18.06 -17.31 25.95
C ASP A 664 -18.77 -18.08 24.82
N LYS A 665 -19.57 -17.39 23.99
CA LYS A 665 -20.19 -18.00 22.82
C LYS A 665 -19.12 -18.50 21.84
N GLY A 666 -19.35 -19.69 21.29
CA GLY A 666 -18.39 -20.36 20.42
C GLY A 666 -17.35 -21.21 21.17
N VAL A 667 -17.17 -21.04 22.48
CA VAL A 667 -16.18 -21.81 23.28
C VAL A 667 -16.47 -23.31 23.24
N ALA A 668 -17.73 -23.71 23.35
CA ALA A 668 -18.11 -25.12 23.25
C ALA A 668 -17.84 -25.73 21.86
N GLN A 669 -17.81 -24.90 20.81
CA GLN A 669 -17.52 -25.28 19.43
C GLN A 669 -16.03 -25.17 19.09
N GLY A 670 -15.25 -24.41 19.87
CA GLY A 670 -13.82 -24.18 19.69
C GLY A 670 -13.46 -23.06 18.70
N TYR A 671 -14.42 -22.23 18.27
CA TYR A 671 -14.19 -21.13 17.33
C TYR A 671 -15.20 -19.99 17.54
N PRO A 672 -14.87 -18.74 17.15
CA PRO A 672 -15.76 -17.59 17.32
C PRO A 672 -17.05 -17.70 16.51
N VAL A 673 -18.14 -17.12 17.06
CA VAL A 673 -19.38 -16.88 16.31
C VAL A 673 -19.15 -15.64 15.45
N TYR A 674 -19.08 -15.83 14.13
CA TYR A 674 -18.63 -14.81 13.20
C TYR A 674 -19.53 -13.57 13.19
N GLU A 675 -20.85 -13.76 13.32
CA GLU A 675 -21.86 -12.70 13.29
C GLU A 675 -21.85 -11.80 14.54
N GLU A 676 -21.32 -12.31 15.66
CA GLU A 676 -21.28 -11.61 16.95
C GLU A 676 -19.90 -11.01 17.26
N ARG A 677 -18.90 -11.25 16.40
CA ARG A 677 -17.55 -10.70 16.61
C ARG A 677 -17.59 -9.17 16.59
N ILE A 678 -16.88 -8.56 17.53
CA ILE A 678 -16.78 -7.10 17.57
C ILE A 678 -15.78 -6.65 16.52
N LEU A 679 -16.16 -5.69 15.69
CA LEU A 679 -15.34 -5.12 14.62
C LEU A 679 -14.74 -3.78 15.03
N ARG A 680 -15.54 -2.96 15.72
CA ARG A 680 -15.17 -1.61 16.18
C ARG A 680 -15.79 -1.31 17.55
N ILE A 681 -15.14 -0.40 18.26
CA ILE A 681 -15.67 0.24 19.46
C ILE A 681 -15.65 1.74 19.19
N LEU A 682 -16.75 2.42 19.52
CA LEU A 682 -16.93 3.86 19.33
C LEU A 682 -17.53 4.48 20.59
N TYR A 683 -17.54 5.80 20.70
CA TYR A 683 -18.32 6.51 21.71
C TYR A 683 -19.10 7.68 21.13
N SER A 684 -20.19 8.04 21.80
CA SER A 684 -20.87 9.31 21.67
C SER A 684 -21.39 9.76 23.03
N GLY A 685 -21.05 10.98 23.41
CA GLY A 685 -21.27 11.51 24.76
C GLY A 685 -20.68 10.57 25.81
N ASN A 686 -21.52 10.13 26.76
CA ASN A 686 -21.13 9.21 27.83
C ASN A 686 -21.43 7.72 27.51
N THR A 687 -21.59 7.35 26.24
CA THR A 687 -21.95 5.99 25.83
C THR A 687 -20.87 5.41 24.92
N ALA A 688 -20.42 4.20 25.21
CA ALA A 688 -19.61 3.38 24.30
C ALA A 688 -20.51 2.44 23.49
N PHE A 689 -20.14 2.19 22.25
CA PHE A 689 -20.84 1.29 21.33
C PHE A 689 -19.87 0.24 20.81
N THR A 690 -20.25 -1.03 20.83
CA THR A 690 -19.58 -2.08 20.09
C THR A 690 -20.39 -2.41 18.84
N VAL A 691 -19.70 -2.60 17.72
CA VAL A 691 -20.30 -2.88 16.42
C VAL A 691 -19.92 -4.29 15.98
N SER A 692 -20.92 -5.11 15.65
CA SER A 692 -20.76 -6.44 15.04
C SER A 692 -21.53 -6.51 13.71
N PRO A 693 -21.35 -7.55 12.89
CA PRO A 693 -22.18 -7.77 11.71
C PRO A 693 -23.69 -7.84 12.04
N GLU A 694 -24.04 -8.43 13.18
CA GLU A 694 -25.41 -8.56 13.64
C GLU A 694 -26.03 -7.18 13.97
N GLY A 695 -25.33 -6.37 14.78
CA GLY A 695 -25.88 -5.09 15.23
C GLY A 695 -24.94 -4.24 16.09
N VAL A 696 -25.53 -3.28 16.80
CA VAL A 696 -24.81 -2.34 17.68
C VAL A 696 -25.28 -2.55 19.12
N THR A 697 -24.32 -2.69 20.05
CA THR A 697 -24.60 -2.76 21.49
C THR A 697 -24.00 -1.56 22.20
N ALA A 698 -24.73 -0.99 23.14
CA ALA A 698 -24.34 0.21 23.87
C ALA A 698 -24.07 -0.06 25.35
N TYR A 699 -23.12 0.68 25.90
CA TYR A 699 -22.61 0.58 27.26
C TYR A 699 -22.39 1.97 27.86
N SER A 700 -22.63 2.14 29.16
CA SER A 700 -22.28 3.37 29.87
C SER A 700 -20.75 3.52 29.95
N LEU A 701 -20.17 4.69 29.67
CA LEU A 701 -18.72 4.91 29.88
C LEU A 701 -18.32 5.00 31.36
N ASP A 702 -19.27 5.22 32.26
CA ASP A 702 -18.99 5.34 33.70
C ASP A 702 -18.54 3.99 34.30
N ASP A 703 -19.18 2.91 33.88
CA ASP A 703 -19.01 1.57 34.47
C ASP A 703 -19.07 0.41 33.47
N PHE A 704 -19.22 0.69 32.17
CA PHE A 704 -19.40 -0.29 31.10
C PHE A 704 -20.57 -1.25 31.29
N SER A 705 -21.60 -0.83 32.04
CA SER A 705 -22.87 -1.56 32.11
C SER A 705 -23.61 -1.48 30.78
N ARG A 706 -24.16 -2.61 30.32
CA ARG A 706 -24.93 -2.70 29.07
C ARG A 706 -26.23 -1.91 29.18
N LEU A 707 -26.45 -1.00 28.24
CA LEU A 707 -27.65 -0.17 28.13
C LEU A 707 -28.71 -0.79 27.20
N GLY A 708 -28.28 -1.48 26.15
CA GLY A 708 -29.15 -2.19 25.19
C GLY A 708 -28.43 -2.51 23.89
N SER A 709 -29.07 -3.28 23.00
CA SER A 709 -28.64 -3.44 21.61
C SER A 709 -29.74 -3.13 20.60
N SER A 710 -29.36 -3.00 19.33
CA SER A 710 -30.28 -2.88 18.19
C SER A 710 -31.20 -4.09 18.00
N GLU A 711 -30.83 -5.23 18.58
CA GLU A 711 -31.57 -6.50 18.46
C GLU A 711 -32.58 -6.72 19.62
N ASP A 712 -32.56 -5.87 20.65
CA ASP A 712 -33.39 -6.00 21.86
C ASP A 712 -34.86 -5.54 21.71
#